data_AF-A0A9X4ETT9-F1
#
_entry.id   AF-A0A9X4ETT9-F1
#
_cell.length_a   1.000
_cell.length_b   1.000
_cell.length_c   1.000
_cell.angle_alpha   90.00
_cell.angle_beta   90.00
_cell.angle_gamma   90.00
#
_symmetry.space_group_name_H-M   'P 1'
#
loop_
_entity.id
_entity.type
_entity.pdbx_description
1 polymer ?
#
loop_
_entity_poly.entity_id
_entity_poly.type
_entity_poly.pdbx_seq_one_letter_code
_entity_poly.pdbx_strand_id
1 'polypeptide(L)'
;MKRIYIQFLLLTVVFSISLQAQTLPTVNNDEFLMNSGGTYSDLQSVLAGRCSGCEVPDLNFNWSNSFDAAVMNETYIRRAADKKLREWYKRQKIVIENFLENKYHKQFSSFNEAKDYAFIDFESKNMTINVAPIVSTKNSDRIRRAFKKKVHIKGLKALKIREAEIKAGNTNKPLYPDFEVNGTPLKNLKSTAAVTAAYNNLLNQFVDNAWKEFEGRHIIKILGIPFNNKVLKTKNNYYGNLGTWDKLDFMQFIIHYEQITKTSPVPPTEEELRLFKKYINTANTVTATYVENYINANKESEMSLFHPNYWEIIWNRDYDRSLFATKAAKNKHQQLKQKELSRLISSTSMNATFTIDYLVSLLKITDKNQLQWLNDNPSKGDEFVKEINEAKQKDADMPPPIPGELSFPPDHHQQLAQWDIRTELAEGAKVVALIKELGITDKNQKDWLYDNIPEATEIRIFVDANKINGIVSPEAKSFSGKAVEALMNGGEVDFEKRIINELIGTAKCIFKKLKALDLYNGTIKQFENSAYDLIITYGACNSGEACTNDDFIDLGIIEIKVSGLNNTHLGFAAALLHEGIHAELYKYVHERNKGIDVNDRSNLMYHYFQLKGKVNPRFLDATVQHEHMADKYVRPIAEAIRELDGKRYPLEYYWAFAWDGLRPYGLNKYLDSNGNYIKLDDTGFTQKQTLINSTSPFNSKIFDKNCN
;
A
#
# COMPACT_ATOMS: atom_id res chain seq x y z
N MET A 1 -42.97 25.45 -49.20
CA MET A 1 -43.61 24.41 -50.04
C MET A 1 -43.29 23.06 -49.40
N LYS A 2 -44.23 22.46 -48.66
CA LYS A 2 -45.18 21.39 -49.09
C LYS A 2 -44.43 20.08 -49.41
N ARG A 3 -44.46 19.06 -48.53
CA ARG A 3 -45.52 18.06 -48.19
C ARG A 3 -45.31 16.73 -48.98
N ILE A 4 -44.95 15.64 -48.28
CA ILE A 4 -45.70 14.38 -47.99
C ILE A 4 -45.94 13.40 -49.18
N TYR A 5 -45.79 12.10 -48.86
CA TYR A 5 -46.39 10.85 -49.40
C TYR A 5 -45.46 9.91 -50.22
N ILE A 6 -45.04 8.73 -49.69
CA ILE A 6 -45.70 7.40 -49.56
C ILE A 6 -45.57 6.54 -50.84
N GLN A 7 -45.45 5.21 -50.67
CA GLN A 7 -45.38 4.09 -51.66
C GLN A 7 -43.94 3.76 -52.09
N PHE A 8 -43.26 2.69 -51.63
CA PHE A 8 -43.56 1.28 -51.86
C PHE A 8 -42.81 0.39 -50.84
N LEU A 9 -43.55 -0.28 -49.94
CA LEU A 9 -43.34 -1.69 -49.59
C LEU A 9 -44.51 -2.16 -48.70
N LEU A 10 -45.66 -2.39 -49.34
CA LEU A 10 -46.87 -2.97 -48.75
C LEU A 10 -47.49 -3.88 -49.82
N LEU A 11 -48.08 -4.99 -49.36
CA LEU A 11 -48.53 -6.21 -50.08
C LEU A 11 -47.40 -7.20 -50.34
N THR A 12 -47.28 -8.34 -49.66
CA THR A 12 -48.27 -9.26 -49.07
C THR A 12 -47.68 -9.81 -47.76
N VAL A 13 -48.38 -9.96 -46.63
CA VAL A 13 -49.46 -10.92 -46.38
C VAL A 13 -50.33 -10.37 -45.23
N VAL A 14 -51.62 -10.35 -45.48
CA VAL A 14 -52.70 -10.13 -44.51
C VAL A 14 -52.67 -11.24 -43.46
N PHE A 15 -52.57 -10.92 -42.17
CA PHE A 15 -53.33 -11.61 -41.13
C PHE A 15 -53.50 -10.72 -39.89
N SER A 16 -54.75 -10.28 -39.75
CA SER A 16 -55.49 -9.79 -38.59
C SER A 16 -54.80 -9.87 -37.23
N ILE A 17 -54.65 -8.70 -36.61
CA ILE A 17 -54.65 -8.55 -35.16
C ILE A 17 -56.08 -8.84 -34.70
N SER A 18 -56.28 -10.00 -34.10
CA SER A 18 -57.37 -10.21 -33.14
C SER A 18 -56.72 -10.48 -31.79
N LEU A 19 -56.73 -9.46 -30.93
CA LEU A 19 -56.81 -9.67 -29.48
C LEU A 19 -58.06 -10.54 -29.25
N GLN A 20 -57.86 -11.82 -29.00
CA GLN A 20 -58.77 -12.58 -28.16
C GLN A 20 -58.00 -12.90 -26.90
N ALA A 21 -58.44 -12.28 -25.81
CA ALA A 21 -58.36 -12.89 -24.50
C ALA A 21 -59.01 -14.28 -24.62
N GLN A 22 -58.21 -15.29 -24.90
CA GLN A 22 -58.61 -16.66 -24.59
C GLN A 22 -58.38 -16.79 -23.09
N THR A 23 -59.46 -16.58 -22.34
CA THR A 23 -59.71 -17.38 -21.15
C THR A 23 -59.21 -18.79 -21.44
N LEU A 24 -58.17 -19.23 -20.73
CA LEU A 24 -57.75 -20.62 -20.72
C LEU A 24 -59.03 -21.45 -20.56
N PRO A 25 -59.37 -22.35 -21.49
CA PRO A 25 -60.34 -23.37 -21.18
C PRO A 25 -59.77 -24.09 -19.96
N THR A 26 -60.56 -24.23 -18.91
CA THR A 26 -60.29 -25.22 -17.88
C THR A 26 -60.25 -26.58 -18.59
N VAL A 27 -59.07 -27.04 -18.98
CA VAL A 27 -58.87 -28.37 -19.56
C VAL A 27 -58.83 -29.36 -18.40
N ASN A 28 -60.02 -29.72 -17.92
CA ASN A 28 -60.26 -31.03 -17.33
C ASN A 28 -60.41 -32.00 -18.52
N ASN A 29 -59.32 -32.57 -19.04
CA ASN A 29 -59.31 -33.79 -19.84
C ASN A 29 -57.87 -34.30 -20.01
N ASP A 30 -57.65 -35.57 -19.68
CA ASP A 30 -56.39 -36.31 -19.80
C ASP A 30 -55.90 -36.32 -21.26
N GLU A 31 -54.76 -35.68 -21.54
CA GLU A 31 -54.18 -35.52 -22.89
C GLU A 31 -53.56 -36.82 -23.46
N PHE A 32 -53.68 -37.96 -22.76
CA PHE A 32 -53.21 -39.27 -23.25
C PHE A 32 -54.13 -39.89 -24.31
N LEU A 33 -55.27 -39.27 -24.64
CA LEU A 33 -56.26 -39.86 -25.54
C LEU A 33 -56.61 -39.06 -26.81
N MET A 34 -55.94 -37.95 -27.15
CA MET A 34 -56.21 -37.31 -28.44
C MET A 34 -54.97 -36.87 -29.22
N ASN A 35 -54.94 -37.39 -30.44
CA ASN A 35 -53.97 -37.18 -31.50
C ASN A 35 -54.30 -35.88 -32.25
N SER A 36 -53.31 -35.03 -32.48
CA SER A 36 -53.37 -34.06 -33.58
C SER A 36 -51.98 -33.84 -34.18
N GLY A 37 -51.47 -34.85 -34.91
CA GLY A 37 -50.46 -34.59 -35.94
C GLY A 37 -49.33 -35.61 -36.12
N GLY A 38 -49.35 -36.77 -35.47
CA GLY A 38 -48.34 -37.80 -35.71
C GLY A 38 -48.91 -39.20 -35.49
N THR A 39 -49.37 -39.84 -36.55
CA THR A 39 -49.82 -41.25 -36.50
C THR A 39 -48.66 -42.15 -36.09
N TYR A 40 -48.71 -42.65 -34.85
CA TYR A 40 -47.80 -43.61 -34.22
C TYR A 40 -48.31 -45.07 -34.39
N SER A 41 -49.00 -45.36 -35.49
CA SER A 41 -49.47 -46.72 -35.83
C SER A 41 -48.32 -47.69 -36.12
N ASP A 42 -47.15 -47.17 -36.46
CA ASP A 42 -46.07 -47.97 -37.07
C ASP A 42 -45.07 -48.52 -36.03
N LEU A 43 -45.21 -48.12 -34.75
CA LEU A 43 -44.41 -48.62 -33.62
C LEU A 43 -44.96 -49.87 -32.95
N GLN A 44 -46.10 -50.39 -33.41
CA GLN A 44 -46.71 -51.57 -32.79
C GLN A 44 -45.84 -52.83 -32.87
N SER A 45 -44.98 -52.98 -33.88
CA SER A 45 -44.25 -54.23 -34.10
C SER A 45 -43.06 -54.42 -33.13
N VAL A 46 -42.45 -53.34 -32.62
CA VAL A 46 -41.34 -53.41 -31.65
C VAL A 46 -41.85 -53.54 -30.20
N LEU A 47 -43.09 -53.15 -29.93
CA LEU A 47 -43.64 -52.98 -28.57
C LEU A 47 -44.64 -54.08 -28.14
N ALA A 48 -44.83 -55.12 -28.94
CA ALA A 48 -45.80 -56.19 -28.71
C ALA A 48 -45.31 -57.28 -27.72
N GLY A 49 -44.90 -56.88 -26.52
CA GLY A 49 -44.85 -57.76 -25.35
C GLY A 49 -46.18 -57.71 -24.60
N ARG A 50 -47.08 -58.66 -24.87
CA ARG A 50 -48.35 -58.83 -24.12
C ARG A 50 -48.07 -59.43 -22.75
N CYS A 51 -48.40 -58.70 -21.68
CA CYS A 51 -48.73 -59.34 -20.40
C CYS A 51 -49.89 -58.59 -19.73
N SER A 52 -51.08 -59.20 -19.73
CA SER A 52 -52.18 -58.78 -18.87
C SER A 52 -51.92 -59.34 -17.46
N GLY A 53 -51.50 -58.47 -16.53
CA GLY A 53 -51.26 -58.83 -15.12
C GLY A 53 -49.87 -58.52 -14.59
N CYS A 54 -48.89 -58.19 -15.45
CA CYS A 54 -47.54 -57.85 -15.00
C CYS A 54 -47.47 -56.45 -14.35
N GLU A 55 -46.68 -56.32 -13.28
CA GLU A 55 -46.30 -55.05 -12.66
C GLU A 55 -45.55 -54.19 -13.71
N VAL A 56 -45.83 -52.88 -13.76
CA VAL A 56 -45.12 -51.96 -14.66
C VAL A 56 -43.70 -51.77 -14.09
N PRO A 57 -42.63 -52.07 -14.86
CA PRO A 57 -41.25 -51.90 -14.37
C PRO A 57 -40.94 -50.46 -13.99
N ASP A 58 -39.95 -50.27 -13.11
CA ASP A 58 -39.41 -48.94 -12.80
C ASP A 58 -38.62 -48.37 -13.99
N LEU A 59 -38.48 -47.04 -14.01
CA LEU A 59 -37.71 -46.34 -15.04
C LEU A 59 -36.24 -46.75 -15.01
N ASN A 60 -35.67 -46.98 -16.19
CA ASN A 60 -34.28 -47.36 -16.36
C ASN A 60 -33.50 -46.28 -17.09
N PHE A 61 -32.45 -45.77 -16.46
CA PHE A 61 -31.57 -44.74 -17.02
C PHE A 61 -30.17 -45.28 -17.36
N ASN A 62 -30.03 -46.60 -17.51
CA ASN A 62 -28.79 -47.21 -18.00
C ASN A 62 -28.57 -46.86 -19.48
N TRP A 63 -27.32 -46.61 -19.85
CA TRP A 63 -26.94 -46.08 -21.16
C TRP A 63 -26.10 -47.08 -21.96
N SER A 64 -26.66 -47.55 -23.08
CA SER A 64 -25.94 -48.15 -24.21
C SER A 64 -25.80 -47.11 -25.34
N ASN A 65 -25.13 -47.45 -26.45
CA ASN A 65 -25.09 -46.61 -27.66
C ASN A 65 -26.45 -46.53 -28.41
N SER A 66 -27.58 -46.80 -27.75
CA SER A 66 -28.93 -46.86 -28.34
C SER A 66 -29.97 -46.16 -27.46
N PHE A 67 -31.11 -45.79 -28.06
CA PHE A 67 -32.19 -45.01 -27.42
C PHE A 67 -33.25 -45.87 -26.72
N ASP A 68 -33.03 -47.18 -26.66
CA ASP A 68 -34.02 -48.18 -26.22
C ASP A 68 -34.54 -47.89 -24.81
N ALA A 69 -33.67 -47.44 -23.90
CA ALA A 69 -34.06 -47.12 -22.53
C ALA A 69 -35.07 -45.96 -22.46
N ALA A 70 -34.90 -44.92 -23.27
CA ALA A 70 -35.82 -43.78 -23.33
C ALA A 70 -37.19 -44.18 -23.92
N VAL A 71 -37.17 -44.99 -24.98
CA VAL A 71 -38.38 -45.51 -25.64
C VAL A 71 -39.18 -46.41 -24.69
N MET A 72 -38.49 -47.27 -23.95
CA MET A 72 -39.11 -48.18 -22.98
C MET A 72 -39.68 -47.44 -21.78
N ASN A 73 -38.96 -46.45 -21.24
CA ASN A 73 -39.44 -45.63 -20.14
C ASN A 73 -40.73 -44.88 -20.50
N GLU A 74 -40.80 -44.34 -21.71
CA GLU A 74 -42.01 -43.69 -22.25
C GLU A 74 -43.20 -44.67 -22.28
N THR A 75 -42.96 -45.89 -22.77
CA THR A 75 -43.95 -46.96 -22.81
C THR A 75 -44.44 -47.33 -21.40
N TYR A 76 -43.54 -47.37 -20.41
CA TYR A 76 -43.90 -47.62 -19.01
C TYR A 76 -44.76 -46.50 -18.44
N ILE A 77 -44.42 -45.23 -18.71
CA ILE A 77 -45.20 -44.07 -18.27
C ILE A 77 -46.62 -44.12 -18.85
N ARG A 78 -46.78 -44.42 -20.16
CA ARG A 78 -48.10 -44.59 -20.79
C ARG A 78 -48.93 -45.69 -20.14
N ARG A 79 -48.35 -46.88 -19.98
CA ARG A 79 -49.04 -48.04 -19.36
C ARG A 79 -49.44 -47.75 -17.91
N ALA A 80 -48.60 -47.03 -17.17
CA ALA A 80 -48.92 -46.61 -15.80
C ALA A 80 -50.01 -45.54 -15.77
N ALA A 81 -50.04 -44.63 -16.74
CA ALA A 81 -51.08 -43.61 -16.91
C ALA A 81 -52.44 -44.23 -17.22
N ASP A 82 -52.51 -45.15 -18.20
CA ASP A 82 -53.74 -45.86 -18.58
C ASP A 82 -54.35 -46.62 -17.39
N LYS A 83 -53.48 -47.21 -16.56
CA LYS A 83 -53.86 -47.96 -15.35
C LYS A 83 -53.97 -47.07 -14.10
N LYS A 84 -53.72 -45.76 -14.20
CA LYS A 84 -53.75 -44.77 -13.11
C LYS A 84 -52.94 -45.17 -11.86
N LEU A 85 -51.73 -45.72 -12.05
CA LEU A 85 -50.90 -46.30 -10.97
C LEU A 85 -50.15 -45.26 -10.11
N ARG A 86 -50.86 -44.62 -9.16
CA ARG A 86 -50.31 -43.54 -8.31
C ARG A 86 -49.12 -43.94 -7.44
N GLU A 87 -49.10 -45.17 -6.91
CA GLU A 87 -47.97 -45.62 -6.08
C GLU A 87 -46.72 -45.88 -6.91
N TRP A 88 -46.88 -46.44 -8.12
CA TRP A 88 -45.78 -46.57 -9.08
C TRP A 88 -45.17 -45.20 -9.41
N TYR A 89 -46.01 -44.19 -9.65
CA TYR A 89 -45.57 -42.81 -9.91
C TYR A 89 -44.70 -42.23 -8.78
N LYS A 90 -45.10 -42.43 -7.52
CA LYS A 90 -44.33 -41.96 -6.35
C LYS A 90 -42.98 -42.65 -6.27
N ARG A 91 -42.91 -43.96 -6.52
CA ARG A 91 -41.65 -44.71 -6.56
C ARG A 91 -40.70 -44.18 -7.63
N GLN A 92 -41.21 -43.82 -8.82
CA GLN A 92 -40.36 -43.30 -9.90
C GLN A 92 -39.63 -42.00 -9.55
N LYS A 93 -40.17 -41.19 -8.63
CA LYS A 93 -39.46 -39.99 -8.15
C LYS A 93 -38.17 -40.37 -7.40
N ILE A 94 -38.22 -41.40 -6.56
CA ILE A 94 -37.04 -41.92 -5.84
C ILE A 94 -36.04 -42.51 -6.83
N VAL A 95 -36.52 -43.24 -7.84
CA VAL A 95 -35.65 -43.81 -8.89
C VAL A 95 -34.91 -42.70 -9.64
N ILE A 96 -35.61 -41.63 -10.04
CA ILE A 96 -35.00 -40.47 -10.72
C ILE A 96 -34.03 -39.74 -9.78
N GLU A 97 -34.41 -39.51 -8.52
CA GLU A 97 -33.56 -38.86 -7.52
C GLU A 97 -32.24 -39.61 -7.34
N ASN A 98 -32.29 -40.92 -7.06
CA ASN A 98 -31.11 -41.77 -6.94
C ASN A 98 -30.23 -41.74 -8.20
N PHE A 99 -30.85 -41.73 -9.38
CA PHE A 99 -30.10 -41.59 -10.63
C PHE A 99 -29.36 -40.25 -10.72
N LEU A 100 -30.04 -39.13 -10.41
CA LEU A 100 -29.44 -37.80 -10.46
C LEU A 100 -28.33 -37.65 -9.41
N GLU A 101 -28.51 -38.21 -8.22
CA GLU A 101 -27.47 -38.21 -7.19
C GLU A 101 -26.19 -38.92 -7.64
N ASN A 102 -26.36 -40.08 -8.29
CA ASN A 102 -25.25 -40.83 -8.86
C ASN A 102 -24.60 -40.08 -10.04
N LYS A 103 -25.40 -39.50 -10.94
CA LYS A 103 -24.92 -38.74 -12.10
C LYS A 103 -24.08 -37.53 -11.68
N TYR A 104 -24.52 -36.81 -10.64
CA TYR A 104 -23.88 -35.57 -10.20
C TYR A 104 -22.93 -35.74 -9.03
N HIS A 105 -22.76 -36.97 -8.53
CA HIS A 105 -21.99 -37.28 -7.31
C HIS A 105 -22.37 -36.36 -6.13
N LYS A 106 -23.67 -36.09 -5.98
CA LYS A 106 -24.21 -35.15 -5.00
C LYS A 106 -25.48 -35.71 -4.39
N GLN A 107 -25.59 -35.67 -3.06
CA GLN A 107 -26.82 -36.01 -2.33
C GLN A 107 -27.78 -34.81 -2.33
N PHE A 108 -29.08 -35.08 -2.47
CA PHE A 108 -30.13 -34.07 -2.44
C PHE A 108 -31.06 -34.32 -1.25
N SER A 109 -31.64 -33.25 -0.69
CA SER A 109 -32.59 -33.37 0.42
C SER A 109 -33.99 -33.82 -0.03
N SER A 110 -34.26 -33.75 -1.34
CA SER A 110 -35.51 -34.19 -1.95
C SER A 110 -35.42 -34.28 -3.47
N PHE A 111 -36.32 -35.05 -4.08
CA PHE A 111 -36.57 -35.04 -5.52
C PHE A 111 -36.70 -33.65 -6.13
N ASN A 112 -37.33 -32.69 -5.44
CA ASN A 112 -37.50 -31.34 -5.96
C ASN A 112 -36.15 -30.60 -6.08
N GLU A 113 -35.25 -30.80 -5.10
CA GLU A 113 -33.91 -30.25 -5.15
C GLU A 113 -33.08 -30.91 -6.27
N ALA A 114 -33.14 -32.24 -6.38
CA ALA A 114 -32.50 -32.98 -7.46
C ALA A 114 -32.98 -32.53 -8.85
N LYS A 115 -34.29 -32.34 -9.01
CA LYS A 115 -34.93 -31.83 -10.22
C LYS A 115 -34.48 -30.40 -10.54
N ASP A 116 -34.48 -29.50 -9.56
CA ASP A 116 -34.03 -28.12 -9.74
C ASP A 116 -32.57 -28.07 -10.20
N TYR A 117 -31.73 -28.94 -9.64
CA TYR A 117 -30.34 -29.08 -10.06
C TYR A 117 -30.22 -29.56 -11.51
N ALA A 118 -30.94 -30.62 -11.88
CA ALA A 118 -30.96 -31.14 -13.24
C ALA A 118 -31.48 -30.10 -14.26
N PHE A 119 -32.44 -29.26 -13.86
CA PHE A 119 -32.96 -28.19 -14.71
C PHE A 119 -31.92 -27.10 -15.02
N ILE A 120 -31.08 -26.74 -14.05
CA ILE A 120 -29.98 -25.79 -14.27
C ILE A 120 -28.86 -26.43 -15.09
N ASP A 121 -28.50 -27.68 -14.78
CA ASP A 121 -27.48 -28.42 -15.51
C ASP A 121 -27.84 -28.60 -16.99
N PHE A 122 -29.11 -28.87 -17.29
CA PHE A 122 -29.63 -28.94 -18.66
C PHE A 122 -29.39 -27.65 -19.45
N GLU A 123 -29.47 -26.49 -18.80
CA GLU A 123 -29.23 -25.20 -19.45
C GLU A 123 -27.75 -24.83 -19.50
N SER A 124 -26.84 -25.59 -18.87
CA SER A 124 -25.41 -25.26 -18.80
C SER A 124 -24.77 -25.05 -20.18
N LYS A 125 -25.14 -25.87 -21.16
CA LYS A 125 -24.67 -25.73 -22.55
C LYS A 125 -25.21 -24.45 -23.19
N ASN A 126 -26.50 -24.15 -23.01
CA ASN A 126 -27.12 -22.93 -23.52
C ASN A 126 -26.57 -21.67 -22.84
N MET A 127 -26.24 -21.74 -21.54
CA MET A 127 -25.56 -20.68 -20.80
C MET A 127 -24.12 -20.49 -21.34
N THR A 128 -23.41 -21.57 -21.64
CA THR A 128 -22.07 -21.51 -22.24
C THR A 128 -22.10 -20.86 -23.62
N ILE A 129 -23.12 -21.13 -24.42
CA ILE A 129 -23.26 -20.59 -25.78
C ILE A 129 -23.75 -19.13 -25.76
N ASN A 130 -24.79 -18.83 -24.98
CA ASN A 130 -25.53 -17.56 -25.09
C ASN A 130 -25.16 -16.54 -24.00
N VAL A 131 -24.62 -16.96 -22.86
CA VAL A 131 -24.30 -16.07 -21.72
C VAL A 131 -22.80 -15.85 -21.59
N ALA A 132 -22.00 -16.91 -21.63
CA ALA A 132 -20.56 -16.82 -21.39
C ALA A 132 -19.81 -15.86 -22.35
N PRO A 133 -20.12 -15.80 -23.66
CA PRO A 133 -19.48 -14.84 -24.57
C PRO A 133 -19.79 -13.38 -24.21
N ILE A 134 -21.02 -13.10 -23.77
CA ILE A 134 -21.46 -11.77 -23.34
C ILE A 134 -20.70 -11.39 -22.06
N VAL A 135 -20.67 -12.28 -21.06
CA VAL A 135 -19.98 -12.05 -19.79
C VAL A 135 -18.48 -11.83 -20.02
N SER A 136 -17.84 -12.67 -20.83
CA SER A 136 -16.41 -12.55 -21.16
C SER A 136 -16.10 -11.22 -21.85
N THR A 137 -16.89 -10.86 -22.87
CA THR A 137 -16.72 -9.60 -23.61
C THR A 137 -16.92 -8.39 -22.71
N LYS A 138 -17.98 -8.38 -21.89
CA LYS A 138 -18.27 -7.29 -20.95
C LYS A 138 -17.22 -7.20 -19.85
N ASN A 139 -16.66 -8.33 -19.40
CA ASN A 139 -15.59 -8.36 -18.40
C ASN A 139 -14.29 -7.76 -18.95
N SER A 140 -13.87 -8.18 -20.14
CA SER A 140 -12.69 -7.63 -20.82
C SER A 140 -12.82 -6.13 -21.08
N ASP A 141 -13.96 -5.71 -21.65
CA ASP A 141 -14.22 -4.29 -21.91
C ASP A 141 -14.24 -3.46 -20.61
N ARG A 142 -14.89 -3.96 -19.55
CA ARG A 142 -14.90 -3.32 -18.23
C ARG A 142 -13.49 -3.10 -17.70
N ILE A 143 -12.62 -4.13 -17.72
CA ILE A 143 -11.25 -4.03 -17.20
C ILE A 143 -10.48 -2.95 -17.95
N ARG A 144 -10.53 -2.98 -19.28
CA ARG A 144 -9.91 -1.98 -20.15
C ARG A 144 -10.41 -0.56 -19.85
N ARG A 145 -11.72 -0.39 -19.70
CA ARG A 145 -12.33 0.92 -19.39
C ARG A 145 -12.03 1.39 -17.99
N ALA A 146 -11.94 0.49 -17.00
CA ALA A 146 -11.58 0.83 -15.63
C ALA A 146 -10.16 1.42 -15.57
N PHE A 147 -9.22 0.85 -16.34
CA PHE A 147 -7.89 1.40 -16.50
C PHE A 147 -7.92 2.79 -17.15
N LYS A 148 -8.58 2.93 -18.32
CA LYS A 148 -8.72 4.23 -19.01
C LYS A 148 -9.36 5.29 -18.14
N LYS A 149 -10.39 4.95 -17.36
CA LYS A 149 -11.05 5.84 -16.40
C LYS A 149 -10.06 6.42 -15.38
N LYS A 150 -9.15 5.59 -14.83
CA LYS A 150 -8.11 6.03 -13.88
C LYS A 150 -7.08 6.94 -14.55
N VAL A 151 -6.65 6.61 -15.77
CA VAL A 151 -5.70 7.45 -16.52
C VAL A 151 -6.34 8.80 -16.87
N HIS A 152 -7.57 8.80 -17.37
CA HIS A 152 -8.23 10.04 -17.79
C HIS A 152 -8.55 10.96 -16.62
N ILE A 153 -8.98 10.46 -15.45
CA ILE A 153 -9.23 11.33 -14.30
C ILE A 153 -7.94 12.01 -13.82
N LYS A 154 -6.80 11.31 -13.92
CA LYS A 154 -5.49 11.87 -13.63
C LYS A 154 -5.09 12.94 -14.64
N GLY A 155 -5.30 12.69 -15.93
CA GLY A 155 -5.06 13.71 -16.97
C GLY A 155 -5.95 14.94 -16.81
N LEU A 156 -7.20 14.77 -16.37
CA LEU A 156 -8.09 15.90 -16.05
C LEU A 156 -7.55 16.73 -14.86
N LYS A 157 -6.97 16.07 -13.85
CA LYS A 157 -6.29 16.76 -12.74
C LYS A 157 -5.06 17.51 -13.23
N ALA A 158 -4.21 16.87 -14.03
CA ALA A 158 -2.99 17.47 -14.57
C ALA A 158 -3.30 18.72 -15.41
N LEU A 159 -4.34 18.66 -16.25
CA LEU A 159 -4.83 19.82 -17.01
C LEU A 159 -5.39 20.93 -16.13
N LYS A 160 -6.05 20.61 -15.01
CA LYS A 160 -6.53 21.62 -14.05
C LYS A 160 -5.38 22.36 -13.37
N ILE A 161 -4.32 21.64 -13.01
CA ILE A 161 -3.08 22.22 -12.48
C ILE A 161 -2.45 23.12 -13.55
N ARG A 162 -2.34 22.61 -14.80
CA ARG A 162 -1.79 23.38 -15.91
C ARG A 162 -2.57 24.66 -16.22
N GLU A 163 -3.91 24.59 -16.15
CA GLU A 163 -4.78 25.75 -16.31
C GLU A 163 -4.46 26.83 -15.25
N ALA A 164 -4.25 26.42 -14.00
CA ALA A 164 -3.92 27.33 -12.90
C ALA A 164 -2.53 27.96 -13.06
N GLU A 165 -1.52 27.18 -13.48
CA GLU A 165 -0.17 27.67 -13.76
C GLU A 165 -0.16 28.76 -14.84
N ILE A 166 -0.88 28.53 -15.96
CA ILE A 166 -0.97 29.51 -17.04
C ILE A 166 -1.67 30.79 -16.55
N LYS A 167 -2.74 30.65 -15.76
CA LYS A 167 -3.44 31.81 -15.15
C LYS A 167 -2.55 32.57 -14.17
N ALA A 168 -1.61 31.90 -13.52
CA ALA A 168 -0.60 32.49 -12.64
C ALA A 168 0.62 33.06 -13.39
N GLY A 169 0.64 33.02 -14.73
CA GLY A 169 1.73 33.54 -15.55
C GLY A 169 2.87 32.54 -15.84
N ASN A 170 2.81 31.31 -15.31
CA ASN A 170 3.82 30.28 -15.57
C ASN A 170 3.51 29.50 -16.86
N THR A 171 3.96 30.04 -18.00
CA THR A 171 3.69 29.46 -19.33
C THR A 171 4.76 28.46 -19.80
N ASN A 172 6.00 28.56 -19.31
CA ASN A 172 7.13 27.82 -19.87
C ASN A 172 7.70 26.70 -18.97
N LYS A 173 7.35 26.67 -17.67
CA LYS A 173 7.87 25.69 -16.71
C LYS A 173 6.72 25.00 -15.96
N PRO A 174 5.88 24.21 -16.64
CA PRO A 174 4.83 23.46 -15.96
C PRO A 174 5.42 22.50 -14.93
N LEU A 175 4.64 22.20 -13.89
CA LEU A 175 5.03 21.24 -12.84
C LEU A 175 5.19 19.82 -13.39
N TYR A 176 4.44 19.48 -14.44
CA TYR A 176 4.44 18.16 -15.09
C TYR A 176 4.70 18.27 -16.60
N PRO A 177 5.91 18.68 -17.04
CA PRO A 177 6.17 19.05 -18.44
C PRO A 177 5.91 17.93 -19.44
N ASP A 178 6.30 16.71 -19.09
CA ASP A 178 6.24 15.54 -19.97
C ASP A 178 4.97 14.70 -19.78
N PHE A 179 4.07 15.11 -18.89
CA PHE A 179 2.79 14.42 -18.73
C PHE A 179 1.96 14.59 -20.01
N GLU A 180 1.61 13.49 -20.66
CA GLU A 180 0.84 13.54 -21.89
C GLU A 180 -0.65 13.42 -21.64
N VAL A 181 -1.41 14.31 -22.27
CA VAL A 181 -2.85 14.15 -22.42
C VAL A 181 -3.18 13.98 -23.89
N ASN A 182 -3.72 12.83 -24.25
CA ASN A 182 -4.02 12.46 -25.64
C ASN A 182 -2.79 12.61 -26.56
N GLY A 183 -1.62 12.17 -26.10
CA GLY A 183 -0.36 12.27 -26.85
C GLY A 183 0.21 13.69 -26.94
N THR A 184 -0.34 14.65 -26.21
CA THR A 184 0.19 16.02 -26.12
C THR A 184 0.82 16.26 -24.74
N PRO A 185 2.14 16.43 -24.65
CA PRO A 185 2.82 16.84 -23.42
C PRO A 185 2.30 18.18 -22.88
N LEU A 186 2.12 18.32 -21.57
CA LEU A 186 1.62 19.56 -20.96
C LEU A 186 2.54 20.78 -21.21
N LYS A 187 3.85 20.59 -21.40
CA LYS A 187 4.78 21.65 -21.81
C LYS A 187 4.43 22.30 -23.15
N ASN A 188 3.72 21.58 -24.01
CA ASN A 188 3.24 22.09 -25.30
C ASN A 188 1.91 22.86 -25.17
N LEU A 189 1.21 22.75 -24.03
CA LEU A 189 -0.01 23.49 -23.74
C LEU A 189 0.34 24.83 -23.06
N LYS A 190 0.50 25.88 -23.86
CA LYS A 190 0.94 27.21 -23.40
C LYS A 190 -0.18 28.23 -23.19
N SER A 191 -1.44 27.90 -23.54
CA SER A 191 -2.59 28.80 -23.38
C SER A 191 -3.77 28.11 -22.68
N THR A 192 -4.61 28.91 -22.02
CA THR A 192 -5.85 28.43 -21.38
C THR A 192 -6.82 27.83 -22.38
N ALA A 193 -6.87 28.35 -23.61
CA ALA A 193 -7.68 27.81 -24.69
C ALA A 193 -7.23 26.39 -25.11
N ALA A 194 -5.91 26.17 -25.27
CA ALA A 194 -5.35 24.86 -25.59
C ALA A 194 -5.62 23.84 -24.47
N VAL A 195 -5.44 24.25 -23.21
CA VAL A 195 -5.76 23.41 -22.04
C VAL A 195 -7.25 23.08 -21.99
N THR A 196 -8.13 24.04 -22.26
CA THR A 196 -9.59 23.83 -22.26
C THR A 196 -10.02 22.84 -23.34
N ALA A 197 -9.45 22.95 -24.55
CA ALA A 197 -9.73 22.01 -25.63
C ALA A 197 -9.29 20.58 -25.27
N ALA A 198 -8.07 20.42 -24.75
CA ALA A 198 -7.56 19.13 -24.27
C ALA A 198 -8.44 18.56 -23.13
N TYR A 199 -8.86 19.42 -22.20
CA TYR A 199 -9.73 19.05 -21.07
C TYR A 199 -11.08 18.53 -21.54
N ASN A 200 -11.76 19.23 -22.46
CA ASN A 200 -13.08 18.83 -22.96
C ASN A 200 -13.01 17.51 -23.72
N ASN A 201 -11.96 17.30 -24.53
CA ASN A 201 -11.75 16.03 -25.21
C ASN A 201 -11.57 14.88 -24.21
N LEU A 202 -10.64 15.02 -23.26
CA LEU A 202 -10.38 13.99 -22.26
C LEU A 202 -11.61 13.73 -21.37
N LEU A 203 -12.40 14.78 -21.06
CA LEU A 203 -13.61 14.67 -20.28
C LEU A 203 -14.66 13.79 -20.98
N ASN A 204 -14.85 13.97 -22.28
CA ASN A 204 -15.77 13.13 -23.06
C ASN A 204 -15.34 11.67 -23.03
N GLN A 205 -14.04 11.40 -23.19
CA GLN A 205 -13.51 10.04 -23.10
C GLN A 205 -13.62 9.46 -21.69
N PHE A 206 -13.38 10.25 -20.64
CA PHE A 206 -13.59 9.84 -19.26
C PHE A 206 -15.05 9.44 -19.02
N VAL A 207 -16.00 10.29 -19.43
CA VAL A 207 -17.43 10.05 -19.28
C VAL A 207 -17.81 8.75 -19.99
N ASP A 208 -17.40 8.57 -21.27
CA ASP A 208 -17.69 7.36 -22.05
C ASP A 208 -17.21 6.09 -21.34
N ASN A 209 -15.97 6.10 -20.86
CA ASN A 209 -15.40 4.96 -20.16
C ASN A 209 -16.08 4.73 -18.80
N ALA A 210 -16.43 5.79 -18.06
CA ALA A 210 -17.01 5.67 -16.73
C ALA A 210 -18.39 5.01 -16.74
N TRP A 211 -19.28 5.40 -17.66
CA TRP A 211 -20.62 4.81 -17.69
C TRP A 211 -20.64 3.42 -18.33
N LYS A 212 -19.85 3.16 -19.39
CA LYS A 212 -19.78 1.82 -20.02
C LYS A 212 -19.13 0.78 -19.11
N GLU A 213 -18.15 1.20 -18.30
CA GLU A 213 -17.55 0.34 -17.28
C GLU A 213 -18.56 -0.07 -16.21
N PHE A 214 -19.38 0.87 -15.75
CA PHE A 214 -20.50 0.59 -14.85
C PHE A 214 -21.53 -0.34 -15.49
N GLU A 215 -21.94 -0.07 -16.73
CA GLU A 215 -22.88 -0.92 -17.47
C GLU A 215 -22.36 -2.36 -17.60
N GLY A 216 -21.08 -2.52 -17.95
CA GLY A 216 -20.44 -3.84 -18.04
C GLY A 216 -20.49 -4.60 -16.71
N ARG A 217 -20.21 -3.94 -15.58
CA ARG A 217 -20.39 -4.55 -14.25
C ARG A 217 -21.83 -4.99 -14.00
N HIS A 218 -22.79 -4.12 -14.31
CA HIS A 218 -24.19 -4.38 -14.06
C HIS A 218 -24.70 -5.56 -14.89
N ILE A 219 -24.35 -5.62 -16.18
CA ILE A 219 -24.70 -6.73 -17.08
C ILE A 219 -24.17 -8.07 -16.55
N ILE A 220 -22.92 -8.10 -16.07
CA ILE A 220 -22.36 -9.32 -15.48
C ILE A 220 -23.13 -9.73 -14.21
N LYS A 221 -23.49 -8.76 -13.36
CA LYS A 221 -24.25 -9.00 -12.13
C LYS A 221 -25.65 -9.56 -12.43
N ILE A 222 -26.39 -8.98 -13.38
CA ILE A 222 -27.73 -9.45 -13.74
C ILE A 222 -27.69 -10.84 -14.37
N LEU A 223 -26.64 -11.18 -15.15
CA LEU A 223 -26.44 -12.50 -15.76
C LEU A 223 -25.84 -13.55 -14.80
N GLY A 224 -25.63 -13.21 -13.53
CA GLY A 224 -25.16 -14.13 -12.49
C GLY A 224 -26.30 -14.90 -11.81
N ILE A 225 -26.23 -15.03 -10.48
CA ILE A 225 -27.21 -15.76 -9.65
C ILE A 225 -28.68 -15.37 -9.92
N PRO A 226 -29.04 -14.07 -10.05
CA PRO A 226 -30.42 -13.69 -10.34
C PRO A 226 -30.96 -14.27 -11.64
N PHE A 227 -30.13 -14.35 -12.68
CA PHE A 227 -30.51 -14.95 -13.97
C PHE A 227 -30.76 -16.44 -13.82
N ASN A 228 -29.88 -17.17 -13.15
CA ASN A 228 -30.06 -18.61 -12.91
C ASN A 228 -31.35 -18.89 -12.13
N ASN A 229 -31.64 -18.10 -11.10
CA ASN A 229 -32.90 -18.22 -10.36
C ASN A 229 -34.12 -17.94 -11.25
N LYS A 230 -34.03 -16.97 -12.17
CA LYS A 230 -35.10 -16.70 -13.14
C LYS A 230 -35.28 -17.86 -14.12
N VAL A 231 -34.19 -18.41 -14.65
CA VAL A 231 -34.21 -19.58 -15.55
C VAL A 231 -34.87 -20.77 -14.85
N LEU A 232 -34.44 -21.07 -13.63
CA LEU A 232 -35.02 -22.13 -12.81
C LEU A 232 -36.51 -21.92 -12.58
N LYS A 233 -36.91 -20.69 -12.20
CA LYS A 233 -38.33 -20.34 -12.02
C LYS A 233 -39.14 -20.54 -13.30
N THR A 234 -38.60 -20.14 -14.45
CA THR A 234 -39.26 -20.33 -15.76
C THR A 234 -39.46 -21.83 -16.06
N LYS A 235 -38.43 -22.65 -15.87
CA LYS A 235 -38.56 -24.11 -16.02
C LYS A 235 -39.54 -24.73 -15.02
N ASN A 236 -39.50 -24.31 -13.76
CA ASN A 236 -40.40 -24.81 -12.73
C ASN A 236 -41.85 -24.42 -12.99
N ASN A 237 -42.11 -23.23 -13.55
CA ASN A 237 -43.45 -22.85 -13.99
C ASN A 237 -43.94 -23.75 -15.14
N TYR A 238 -43.09 -24.01 -16.13
CA TYR A 238 -43.43 -24.94 -17.21
C TYR A 238 -43.72 -26.34 -16.66
N TYR A 239 -42.81 -26.89 -15.86
CA TYR A 239 -42.96 -28.19 -15.22
C TYR A 239 -44.22 -28.28 -14.34
N GLY A 240 -44.52 -27.22 -13.58
CA GLY A 240 -45.68 -27.14 -12.70
C GLY A 240 -47.01 -27.27 -13.46
N ASN A 241 -47.08 -26.68 -14.66
CA ASN A 241 -48.24 -26.70 -15.55
C ASN A 241 -48.43 -28.02 -16.29
N LEU A 242 -47.43 -28.91 -16.30
CA LEU A 242 -47.56 -30.24 -16.91
C LEU A 242 -48.51 -31.14 -16.11
N GLY A 243 -49.20 -32.03 -16.83
CA GLY A 243 -49.98 -33.12 -16.26
C GLY A 243 -49.11 -34.04 -15.39
N THR A 244 -49.76 -34.84 -14.54
CA THR A 244 -49.05 -35.70 -13.57
C THR A 244 -48.03 -36.60 -14.26
N TRP A 245 -48.42 -37.28 -15.34
CA TRP A 245 -47.56 -38.22 -16.06
C TRP A 245 -46.55 -37.52 -16.98
N ASP A 246 -46.92 -36.37 -17.55
CA ASP A 246 -46.03 -35.53 -18.37
C ASP A 246 -44.85 -35.00 -17.54
N LYS A 247 -45.01 -34.85 -16.24
CA LYS A 247 -43.90 -34.51 -15.33
C LYS A 247 -42.83 -35.59 -15.28
N LEU A 248 -43.19 -36.88 -15.32
CA LEU A 248 -42.19 -37.97 -15.39
C LEU A 248 -41.57 -38.04 -16.78
N ASP A 249 -42.39 -37.93 -17.81
CA ASP A 249 -41.96 -37.93 -19.21
C ASP A 249 -40.99 -36.76 -19.50
N PHE A 250 -41.26 -35.57 -18.97
CA PHE A 250 -40.34 -34.44 -19.08
C PHE A 250 -39.04 -34.67 -18.32
N MET A 251 -39.05 -35.32 -17.15
CA MET A 251 -37.82 -35.64 -16.44
C MET A 251 -36.98 -36.69 -17.16
N GLN A 252 -37.61 -37.72 -17.71
CA GLN A 252 -36.92 -38.68 -18.58
C GLN A 252 -36.30 -37.94 -19.76
N PHE A 253 -37.02 -37.00 -20.36
CA PHE A 253 -36.54 -36.22 -21.49
C PHE A 253 -35.30 -35.42 -21.11
N ILE A 254 -35.32 -34.67 -20.00
CA ILE A 254 -34.17 -33.87 -19.53
C ILE A 254 -32.94 -34.77 -19.30
N ILE A 255 -33.14 -35.95 -18.70
CA ILE A 255 -32.07 -36.91 -18.45
C ILE A 255 -31.51 -37.49 -19.76
N HIS A 256 -32.40 -37.89 -20.67
CA HIS A 256 -32.01 -38.57 -21.90
C HIS A 256 -31.44 -37.62 -22.95
N TYR A 257 -32.05 -36.45 -23.16
CA TYR A 257 -31.70 -35.48 -24.20
C TYR A 257 -30.26 -34.99 -24.11
N GLU A 258 -29.72 -34.80 -22.91
CA GLU A 258 -28.32 -34.39 -22.75
C GLU A 258 -27.33 -35.38 -23.36
N GLN A 259 -27.58 -36.69 -23.20
CA GLN A 259 -26.73 -37.74 -23.76
C GLN A 259 -26.84 -37.79 -25.29
N ILE A 260 -28.05 -37.57 -25.83
CA ILE A 260 -28.30 -37.46 -27.29
C ILE A 260 -27.39 -36.41 -27.94
N THR A 261 -27.20 -35.28 -27.27
CA THR A 261 -26.41 -34.16 -27.80
C THR A 261 -24.90 -34.24 -27.52
N LYS A 262 -24.43 -35.21 -26.72
CA LYS A 262 -23.04 -35.33 -26.26
C LYS A 262 -22.29 -36.53 -26.86
N THR A 263 -22.93 -37.68 -27.10
CA THR A 263 -22.20 -38.96 -27.31
C THR A 263 -22.52 -39.74 -28.58
N SER A 264 -23.50 -39.36 -29.41
CA SER A 264 -23.86 -40.18 -30.58
C SER A 264 -23.08 -39.80 -31.86
N PRO A 265 -22.23 -40.67 -32.42
CA PRO A 265 -21.66 -40.51 -33.76
C PRO A 265 -22.69 -40.77 -34.88
N VAL A 266 -23.90 -41.23 -34.54
CA VAL A 266 -25.00 -41.49 -35.48
C VAL A 266 -26.13 -40.49 -35.21
N PRO A 267 -26.62 -39.76 -36.21
CA PRO A 267 -27.75 -38.85 -36.04
C PRO A 267 -28.99 -39.63 -35.58
N PRO A 268 -29.74 -39.11 -34.60
CA PRO A 268 -30.94 -39.77 -34.10
C PRO A 268 -31.93 -40.00 -35.25
N THR A 269 -32.59 -41.16 -35.24
CA THR A 269 -33.60 -41.51 -36.23
C THR A 269 -34.79 -40.56 -36.15
N GLU A 270 -35.58 -40.47 -37.22
CA GLU A 270 -36.76 -39.59 -37.23
C GLU A 270 -37.79 -40.00 -36.15
N GLU A 271 -37.79 -41.28 -35.78
CA GLU A 271 -38.61 -41.88 -34.73
C GLU A 271 -38.17 -41.46 -33.33
N GLU A 272 -36.87 -41.46 -33.07
CA GLU A 272 -36.26 -40.93 -31.83
C GLU A 272 -36.50 -39.42 -31.71
N LEU A 273 -36.30 -38.68 -32.81
CA LEU A 273 -36.59 -37.23 -32.84
C LEU A 273 -38.07 -36.95 -32.58
N ARG A 274 -39.00 -37.80 -33.04
CA ARG A 274 -40.46 -37.66 -32.80
C ARG A 274 -40.84 -37.82 -31.33
N LEU A 275 -40.21 -38.73 -30.58
CA LEU A 275 -40.41 -38.85 -29.12
C LEU A 275 -40.06 -37.55 -28.39
N PHE A 276 -39.04 -36.85 -28.88
CA PHE A 276 -38.50 -35.65 -28.26
C PHE A 276 -39.13 -34.35 -28.77
N LYS A 277 -39.86 -34.37 -29.90
CA LYS A 277 -40.56 -33.20 -30.47
C LYS A 277 -41.53 -32.53 -29.49
N LYS A 278 -42.12 -33.30 -28.56
CA LYS A 278 -43.04 -32.79 -27.54
C LYS A 278 -42.42 -31.70 -26.65
N TYR A 279 -41.14 -31.84 -26.30
CA TYR A 279 -40.45 -30.93 -25.38
C TYR A 279 -39.29 -30.16 -26.01
N ILE A 280 -38.80 -30.53 -27.20
CA ILE A 280 -37.57 -29.97 -27.76
C ILE A 280 -37.60 -28.43 -27.92
N ASN A 281 -38.77 -27.87 -28.27
CA ASN A 281 -38.95 -26.42 -28.46
C ASN A 281 -39.17 -25.65 -27.16
N THR A 282 -39.60 -26.32 -26.09
CA THR A 282 -39.95 -25.73 -24.79
C THR A 282 -38.91 -26.02 -23.71
N ALA A 283 -38.04 -27.01 -23.93
CA ALA A 283 -37.05 -27.43 -22.98
C ALA A 283 -35.89 -26.45 -22.84
N ASN A 284 -35.45 -25.82 -23.93
CA ASN A 284 -34.39 -24.82 -23.90
C ASN A 284 -34.93 -23.46 -23.48
N THR A 285 -34.54 -23.00 -22.31
CA THR A 285 -34.94 -21.69 -21.77
C THR A 285 -33.94 -20.60 -22.14
N VAL A 286 -32.64 -20.89 -22.09
CA VAL A 286 -31.57 -19.88 -22.24
C VAL A 286 -31.21 -19.68 -23.72
N THR A 287 -32.16 -19.17 -24.51
CA THR A 287 -31.92 -18.76 -25.91
C THR A 287 -31.28 -17.38 -26.00
N ALA A 288 -30.66 -17.03 -27.13
CA ALA A 288 -30.08 -15.70 -27.36
C ALA A 288 -31.11 -14.58 -27.13
N THR A 289 -32.32 -14.72 -27.70
CA THR A 289 -33.44 -13.78 -27.53
C THR A 289 -33.87 -13.67 -26.07
N TYR A 290 -33.91 -14.78 -25.33
CA TYR A 290 -34.26 -14.76 -23.91
C TYR A 290 -33.23 -13.98 -23.09
N VAL A 291 -31.94 -14.21 -23.34
CA VAL A 291 -30.84 -13.50 -22.66
C VAL A 291 -30.91 -12.00 -22.95
N GLU A 292 -31.10 -11.61 -24.22
CA GLU A 292 -31.20 -10.20 -24.61
C GLU A 292 -32.41 -9.51 -23.95
N ASN A 293 -33.59 -10.14 -24.01
CA ASN A 293 -34.79 -9.61 -23.37
C ASN A 293 -34.62 -9.49 -21.85
N TYR A 294 -33.99 -10.47 -21.21
CA TYR A 294 -33.72 -10.42 -19.78
C TYR A 294 -32.77 -9.28 -19.42
N ILE A 295 -31.69 -9.09 -20.18
CA ILE A 295 -30.78 -7.97 -19.99
C ILE A 295 -31.53 -6.64 -20.13
N ASN A 296 -32.33 -6.48 -21.19
CA ASN A 296 -33.06 -5.23 -21.45
C ASN A 296 -34.10 -4.92 -20.36
N ALA A 297 -34.84 -5.91 -19.88
CA ALA A 297 -35.81 -5.74 -18.79
C ALA A 297 -35.16 -5.37 -17.44
N ASN A 298 -33.87 -5.68 -17.24
CA ASN A 298 -33.16 -5.47 -15.97
C ASN A 298 -32.06 -4.40 -16.04
N LYS A 299 -31.89 -3.74 -17.19
CA LYS A 299 -30.92 -2.65 -17.40
C LYS A 299 -31.34 -1.33 -16.73
N GLU A 300 -32.64 -1.11 -16.53
CA GLU A 300 -33.17 0.20 -16.13
C GLU A 300 -33.09 0.50 -14.62
N SER A 301 -32.83 -0.50 -13.77
CA SER A 301 -32.91 -0.32 -12.31
C SER A 301 -31.70 0.39 -11.70
N GLU A 302 -30.53 0.37 -12.35
CA GLU A 302 -29.29 0.99 -11.88
C GLU A 302 -28.51 1.59 -13.05
N MET A 303 -28.31 2.91 -13.06
CA MET A 303 -27.58 3.62 -14.10
C MET A 303 -26.46 4.47 -13.49
N SER A 304 -25.32 4.56 -14.18
CA SER A 304 -24.22 5.44 -13.76
C SER A 304 -24.64 6.91 -13.80
N LEU A 305 -24.23 7.71 -12.82
CA LEU A 305 -24.38 9.16 -12.84
C LEU A 305 -23.79 9.80 -14.12
N PHE A 306 -22.78 9.17 -14.71
CA PHE A 306 -22.14 9.63 -15.95
C PHE A 306 -22.88 9.19 -17.22
N HIS A 307 -23.93 8.37 -17.11
CA HIS A 307 -24.72 7.93 -18.25
C HIS A 307 -25.53 9.10 -18.85
N PRO A 308 -25.68 9.20 -20.19
CA PRO A 308 -26.43 10.27 -20.84
C PRO A 308 -27.88 10.41 -20.36
N ASN A 309 -28.53 9.29 -20.02
CA ASN A 309 -29.94 9.24 -19.64
C ASN A 309 -30.18 9.20 -18.12
N TYR A 310 -29.17 9.43 -17.27
CA TYR A 310 -29.37 9.39 -15.81
C TYR A 310 -30.38 10.43 -15.32
N TRP A 311 -30.63 11.50 -16.10
CA TRP A 311 -31.71 12.44 -15.85
C TRP A 311 -33.10 11.78 -15.78
N GLU A 312 -33.32 10.63 -16.44
CA GLU A 312 -34.60 9.90 -16.38
C GLU A 312 -34.84 9.29 -14.99
N ILE A 313 -33.79 8.79 -14.33
CA ILE A 313 -33.86 8.31 -12.94
C ILE A 313 -34.22 9.47 -12.01
N ILE A 314 -33.58 10.63 -12.20
CA ILE A 314 -33.90 11.85 -11.42
C ILE A 314 -35.33 12.29 -11.69
N TRP A 315 -35.77 12.27 -12.95
CA TRP A 315 -37.11 12.66 -13.35
C TRP A 315 -38.20 11.78 -12.72
N ASN A 316 -37.95 10.47 -12.64
CA ASN A 316 -38.83 9.54 -11.95
C ASN A 316 -38.80 9.74 -10.42
N ARG A 317 -37.60 9.76 -9.81
CA ARG A 317 -37.42 9.79 -8.35
C ARG A 317 -37.82 11.11 -7.70
N ASP A 318 -37.44 12.23 -8.31
CA ASP A 318 -37.53 13.55 -7.68
C ASP A 318 -38.72 14.36 -8.20
N TYR A 319 -39.33 13.96 -9.32
CA TYR A 319 -40.35 14.74 -10.02
C TYR A 319 -41.55 13.91 -10.52
N ASP A 320 -41.67 12.65 -10.11
CA ASP A 320 -42.79 11.75 -10.42
C ASP A 320 -43.20 11.73 -11.90
N ARG A 321 -42.18 11.74 -12.79
CA ARG A 321 -42.35 11.78 -14.26
C ARG A 321 -43.21 12.95 -14.78
N SER A 322 -43.29 14.06 -14.05
CA SER A 322 -44.00 15.27 -14.50
C SER A 322 -43.37 15.84 -15.77
N LEU A 323 -44.15 15.93 -16.86
CA LEU A 323 -43.69 16.43 -18.16
C LEU A 323 -43.07 17.85 -18.08
N PHE A 324 -43.55 18.67 -17.15
CA PHE A 324 -43.06 20.03 -16.91
C PHE A 324 -41.70 20.09 -16.20
N ALA A 325 -41.27 18.98 -15.59
CA ALA A 325 -40.04 18.89 -14.80
C ALA A 325 -38.84 18.30 -15.56
N THR A 326 -39.00 17.93 -16.83
CA THR A 326 -37.93 17.32 -17.65
C THR A 326 -36.68 18.19 -17.73
N LYS A 327 -36.83 19.51 -17.90
CA LYS A 327 -35.73 20.48 -17.90
C LYS A 327 -35.04 20.56 -16.54
N ALA A 328 -35.82 20.56 -15.45
CA ALA A 328 -35.29 20.59 -14.08
C ALA A 328 -34.49 19.32 -13.76
N ALA A 329 -34.96 18.14 -14.20
CA ALA A 329 -34.25 16.87 -14.05
C ALA A 329 -32.92 16.85 -14.81
N LYS A 330 -32.88 17.32 -16.06
CA LYS A 330 -31.64 17.43 -16.86
C LYS A 330 -30.64 18.40 -16.24
N ASN A 331 -31.09 19.54 -15.73
CA ASN A 331 -30.23 20.50 -15.03
C ASN A 331 -29.63 19.89 -13.74
N LYS A 332 -30.46 19.21 -12.95
CA LYS A 332 -30.01 18.52 -11.72
C LYS A 332 -29.01 17.40 -12.03
N HIS A 333 -29.21 16.65 -13.12
CA HIS A 333 -28.24 15.67 -13.61
C HIS A 333 -26.88 16.30 -13.90
N GLN A 334 -26.85 17.41 -14.65
CA GLN A 334 -25.61 18.13 -14.95
C GLN A 334 -24.89 18.60 -13.69
N GLN A 335 -25.62 19.16 -12.71
CA GLN A 335 -25.06 19.60 -11.43
C GLN A 335 -24.42 18.45 -10.64
N LEU A 336 -25.12 17.32 -10.52
CA LEU A 336 -24.60 16.13 -9.84
C LEU A 336 -23.37 15.56 -10.56
N LYS A 337 -23.42 15.47 -11.89
CA LYS A 337 -22.29 15.02 -12.71
C LYS A 337 -21.05 15.90 -12.51
N GLN A 338 -21.21 17.22 -12.47
CA GLN A 338 -20.11 18.16 -12.21
C GLN A 338 -19.57 18.03 -10.78
N LYS A 339 -20.45 17.93 -9.77
CA LYS A 339 -20.05 17.75 -8.37
C LYS A 339 -19.21 16.49 -8.20
N GLU A 340 -19.65 15.38 -8.77
CA GLU A 340 -18.94 14.11 -8.70
C GLU A 340 -17.60 14.15 -9.46
N LEU A 341 -17.58 14.77 -10.65
CA LEU A 341 -16.34 14.97 -11.40
C LEU A 341 -15.32 15.78 -10.59
N SER A 342 -15.73 16.88 -9.97
CA SER A 342 -14.86 17.70 -9.12
C SER A 342 -14.31 16.91 -7.95
N ARG A 343 -15.15 16.11 -7.26
CA ARG A 343 -14.74 15.24 -6.16
C ARG A 343 -13.68 14.23 -6.61
N LEU A 344 -13.90 13.57 -7.75
CA LEU A 344 -12.97 12.60 -8.31
C LEU A 344 -11.63 13.24 -8.67
N ILE A 345 -11.66 14.40 -9.35
CA ILE A 345 -10.44 15.17 -9.68
C ILE A 345 -9.70 15.57 -8.39
N SER A 346 -10.37 16.14 -7.39
CA SER A 346 -9.71 16.56 -6.15
C SER A 346 -9.06 15.40 -5.40
N SER A 347 -9.72 14.24 -5.37
CA SER A 347 -9.26 13.05 -4.64
C SER A 347 -8.14 12.26 -5.36
N THR A 348 -7.90 12.53 -6.64
CA THR A 348 -6.88 11.81 -7.43
C THR A 348 -5.49 12.31 -7.03
N SER A 349 -4.57 11.45 -6.58
CA SER A 349 -3.20 11.88 -6.27
C SER A 349 -2.37 12.17 -7.55
N MET A 350 -1.41 13.08 -7.44
CA MET A 350 -0.34 13.28 -8.42
C MET A 350 0.97 12.94 -7.72
N ASN A 351 1.78 12.05 -8.28
CA ASN A 351 3.14 11.76 -7.80
C ASN A 351 4.14 12.74 -8.43
N ALA A 352 5.39 12.72 -7.98
CA ALA A 352 6.40 13.68 -8.42
C ALA A 352 6.77 13.54 -9.91
N THR A 353 6.78 12.32 -10.48
CA THR A 353 7.12 12.07 -11.91
C THR A 353 6.30 10.91 -12.52
N PHE A 354 6.29 10.80 -13.86
CA PHE A 354 5.67 9.69 -14.61
C PHE A 354 6.33 8.35 -14.27
N THR A 355 7.63 8.36 -14.08
CA THR A 355 8.42 7.20 -13.68
C THR A 355 7.91 6.61 -12.37
N ILE A 356 7.66 7.46 -11.37
CA ILE A 356 7.12 7.03 -10.08
C ILE A 356 5.71 6.44 -10.22
N ASP A 357 4.87 7.02 -11.09
CA ASP A 357 3.54 6.47 -11.34
C ASP A 357 3.57 5.08 -11.95
N TYR A 358 4.47 4.86 -12.90
CA TYR A 358 4.70 3.54 -13.50
C TYR A 358 5.18 2.54 -12.45
N LEU A 359 6.18 2.90 -11.63
CA LEU A 359 6.70 2.05 -10.57
C LEU A 359 5.64 1.69 -9.52
N VAL A 360 4.85 2.66 -9.07
CA VAL A 360 3.76 2.44 -8.10
C VAL A 360 2.73 1.44 -8.65
N SER A 361 2.38 1.56 -9.94
CA SER A 361 1.47 0.63 -10.59
C SER A 361 2.09 -0.75 -10.77
N LEU A 362 3.33 -0.83 -11.25
CA LEU A 362 4.03 -2.07 -11.57
C LEU A 362 4.30 -2.89 -10.30
N LEU A 363 4.85 -2.23 -9.28
CA LEU A 363 5.23 -2.86 -8.01
C LEU A 363 4.05 -2.91 -7.02
N LYS A 364 2.87 -2.39 -7.37
CA LYS A 364 1.68 -2.35 -6.50
C LYS A 364 1.99 -1.70 -5.14
N ILE A 365 2.72 -0.59 -5.15
CA ILE A 365 3.11 0.13 -3.95
C ILE A 365 1.85 0.71 -3.31
N THR A 366 1.62 0.35 -2.05
CA THR A 366 0.48 0.84 -1.25
C THR A 366 0.93 1.49 0.05
N ASP A 367 2.16 1.25 0.49
CA ASP A 367 2.73 1.88 1.68
C ASP A 367 3.00 3.38 1.43
N LYS A 368 2.58 4.20 2.40
CA LYS A 368 2.66 5.66 2.27
C LYS A 368 4.10 6.17 2.40
N ASN A 369 4.95 5.48 3.15
CA ASN A 369 6.35 5.88 3.34
C ASN A 369 7.19 5.49 2.12
N GLN A 370 6.95 4.32 1.52
CA GLN A 370 7.53 3.95 0.21
C GLN A 370 7.16 4.96 -0.86
N LEU A 371 5.88 5.35 -0.93
CA LEU A 371 5.43 6.36 -1.89
C LEU A 371 6.07 7.73 -1.65
N GLN A 372 6.19 8.15 -0.39
CA GLN A 372 6.85 9.40 -0.04
C GLN A 372 8.33 9.37 -0.42
N TRP A 373 9.05 8.30 -0.09
CA TRP A 373 10.46 8.15 -0.41
C TRP A 373 10.71 8.26 -1.92
N LEU A 374 9.90 7.58 -2.74
CA LEU A 374 9.96 7.69 -4.19
C LEU A 374 9.70 9.11 -4.70
N ASN A 375 8.73 9.80 -4.10
CA ASN A 375 8.42 11.19 -4.47
C ASN A 375 9.54 12.16 -4.10
N ASP A 376 10.25 11.90 -3.01
CA ASP A 376 11.39 12.71 -2.57
C ASP A 376 12.66 12.39 -3.38
N ASN A 377 12.76 11.18 -3.94
CA ASN A 377 13.92 10.68 -4.70
C ASN A 377 13.56 10.31 -6.16
N PRO A 378 13.13 11.27 -7.01
CA PRO A 378 12.67 10.96 -8.36
C PRO A 378 13.73 10.38 -9.29
N SER A 379 15.01 10.74 -9.11
CA SER A 379 16.14 10.18 -9.87
C SER A 379 16.31 8.67 -9.63
N LYS A 380 16.11 8.22 -8.39
CA LYS A 380 16.10 6.79 -8.05
C LYS A 380 14.96 6.06 -8.74
N GLY A 381 13.80 6.70 -8.89
CA GLY A 381 12.73 6.18 -9.73
C GLY A 381 13.19 5.91 -11.17
N ASP A 382 13.95 6.82 -11.77
CA ASP A 382 14.45 6.66 -13.14
C ASP A 382 15.46 5.50 -13.25
N GLU A 383 16.32 5.35 -12.25
CA GLU A 383 17.25 4.22 -12.11
C GLU A 383 16.52 2.88 -12.05
N PHE A 384 15.50 2.75 -11.19
CA PHE A 384 14.68 1.54 -11.06
C PHE A 384 13.98 1.15 -12.35
N VAL A 385 13.46 2.13 -13.10
CA VAL A 385 12.82 1.83 -14.39
C VAL A 385 13.83 1.33 -15.41
N LYS A 386 15.04 1.92 -15.43
CA LYS A 386 16.14 1.44 -16.27
C LYS A 386 16.50 0.00 -15.93
N GLU A 387 16.70 -0.30 -14.65
CA GLU A 387 17.03 -1.66 -14.16
C GLU A 387 15.97 -2.70 -14.58
N ILE A 388 14.68 -2.38 -14.41
CA ILE A 388 13.58 -3.27 -14.83
C ILE A 388 13.59 -3.51 -16.34
N ASN A 389 13.90 -2.49 -17.14
CA ASN A 389 13.94 -2.63 -18.59
C ASN A 389 15.15 -3.45 -19.05
N GLU A 390 16.31 -3.28 -18.42
CA GLU A 390 17.49 -4.11 -18.67
C GLU A 390 17.25 -5.58 -18.27
N ALA A 391 16.55 -5.81 -17.16
CA ALA A 391 16.16 -7.16 -16.73
C ALA A 391 15.21 -7.83 -17.74
N LYS A 392 14.21 -7.10 -18.24
CA LYS A 392 13.30 -7.59 -19.30
C LYS A 392 14.04 -7.94 -20.59
N GLN A 393 15.05 -7.14 -20.96
CA GLN A 393 15.85 -7.41 -22.15
C GLN A 393 16.66 -8.71 -21.97
N LYS A 394 17.27 -8.91 -20.80
CA LYS A 394 17.96 -10.18 -20.48
C LYS A 394 17.04 -11.39 -20.56
N ASP A 395 15.82 -11.28 -20.03
CA ASP A 395 14.82 -12.33 -20.13
C ASP A 395 14.41 -12.62 -21.60
N ALA A 396 14.30 -11.59 -22.43
CA ALA A 396 13.98 -11.73 -23.85
C ALA A 396 15.12 -12.35 -24.68
N ASP A 397 16.37 -12.10 -24.27
CA ASP A 397 17.57 -12.61 -24.94
C ASP A 397 17.92 -14.05 -24.52
N MET A 398 17.24 -14.63 -23.52
CA MET A 398 17.45 -16.01 -23.12
C MET A 398 16.95 -17.00 -24.19
N PRO A 399 17.73 -18.05 -24.51
CA PRO A 399 17.28 -19.08 -25.43
C PRO A 399 16.06 -19.82 -24.88
N PRO A 400 15.17 -20.32 -25.76
CA PRO A 400 14.00 -21.08 -25.33
C PRO A 400 14.42 -22.32 -24.53
N PRO A 401 13.64 -22.71 -23.52
CA PRO A 401 14.01 -23.80 -22.63
C PRO A 401 14.16 -25.12 -23.39
N ILE A 402 15.26 -25.82 -23.15
CA ILE A 402 15.54 -27.14 -23.72
C ILE A 402 14.60 -28.16 -23.04
N PRO A 403 13.83 -28.97 -23.79
CA PRO A 403 12.96 -29.97 -23.19
C PRO A 403 13.75 -30.97 -22.33
N GLY A 404 13.43 -31.04 -21.04
CA GLY A 404 14.02 -32.00 -20.09
C GLY A 404 15.02 -31.41 -19.09
N GLU A 405 15.41 -30.13 -19.22
CA GLU A 405 16.24 -29.43 -18.23
C GLU A 405 15.41 -28.53 -17.31
N LEU A 406 15.95 -28.25 -16.12
CA LEU A 406 15.35 -27.33 -15.15
C LEU A 406 15.38 -25.91 -15.74
N SER A 407 14.26 -25.42 -16.27
CA SER A 407 14.18 -24.08 -16.87
C SER A 407 13.72 -23.03 -15.87
N PHE A 408 14.37 -21.88 -15.86
CA PHE A 408 13.89 -20.70 -15.14
C PHE A 408 12.58 -20.16 -15.77
N PRO A 409 11.73 -19.47 -14.98
CA PRO A 409 10.58 -18.75 -15.51
C PRO A 409 11.02 -17.75 -16.61
N PRO A 410 10.18 -17.49 -17.63
CA PRO A 410 10.50 -16.56 -18.71
C PRO A 410 10.73 -15.10 -18.26
N ASP A 411 10.46 -14.76 -17.00
CA ASP A 411 10.58 -13.42 -16.42
C ASP A 411 11.48 -13.41 -15.16
N HIS A 412 12.41 -14.37 -15.06
CA HIS A 412 13.25 -14.56 -13.88
C HIS A 412 14.05 -13.30 -13.49
N HIS A 413 14.75 -12.67 -14.43
CA HIS A 413 15.55 -11.49 -14.14
C HIS A 413 14.66 -10.30 -13.77
N GLN A 414 13.52 -10.15 -14.44
CA GLN A 414 12.54 -9.12 -14.08
C GLN A 414 12.05 -9.30 -12.63
N GLN A 415 11.77 -10.53 -12.19
CA GLN A 415 11.35 -10.79 -10.81
C GLN A 415 12.43 -10.47 -9.78
N LEU A 416 13.70 -10.79 -10.07
CA LEU A 416 14.84 -10.45 -9.21
C LEU A 416 15.01 -8.94 -9.07
N ALA A 417 15.04 -8.19 -10.18
CA ALA A 417 15.13 -6.73 -10.15
C ALA A 417 13.96 -6.11 -9.36
N GLN A 418 12.73 -6.62 -9.55
CA GLN A 418 11.59 -6.17 -8.76
C GLN A 418 11.73 -6.48 -7.26
N TRP A 419 12.41 -7.56 -6.88
CA TRP A 419 12.66 -7.90 -5.48
C TRP A 419 13.73 -6.96 -4.88
N ASP A 420 14.83 -6.73 -5.58
CA ASP A 420 15.89 -5.80 -5.14
C ASP A 420 15.33 -4.38 -4.95
N ILE A 421 14.56 -3.87 -5.92
CA ILE A 421 13.91 -2.56 -5.84
C ILE A 421 12.92 -2.50 -4.66
N ARG A 422 12.15 -3.57 -4.39
CA ARG A 422 11.25 -3.61 -3.23
C ARG A 422 12.01 -3.54 -1.91
N THR A 423 13.18 -4.15 -1.84
CA THR A 423 14.06 -4.11 -0.67
C THR A 423 14.57 -2.69 -0.45
N GLU A 424 15.10 -2.03 -1.48
CA GLU A 424 15.55 -0.63 -1.39
C GLU A 424 14.40 0.32 -1.01
N LEU A 425 13.21 0.14 -1.59
CA LEU A 425 12.01 0.89 -1.20
C LEU A 425 11.62 0.67 0.26
N ALA A 426 11.77 -0.55 0.77
CA ALA A 426 11.47 -0.86 2.17
C ALA A 426 12.47 -0.16 3.11
N GLU A 427 13.76 -0.13 2.78
CA GLU A 427 14.76 0.61 3.56
C GLU A 427 14.51 2.13 3.49
N GLY A 428 14.27 2.68 2.30
CA GLY A 428 13.91 4.09 2.14
C GLY A 428 12.65 4.48 2.93
N ALA A 429 11.65 3.61 3.00
CA ALA A 429 10.46 3.82 3.82
C ALA A 429 10.75 3.88 5.33
N LYS A 430 11.74 3.13 5.83
CA LYS A 430 12.19 3.23 7.24
C LYS A 430 12.83 4.59 7.51
N VAL A 431 13.62 5.12 6.56
CA VAL A 431 14.20 6.47 6.67
C VAL A 431 13.11 7.54 6.70
N VAL A 432 12.08 7.44 5.85
CA VAL A 432 10.92 8.35 5.90
C VAL A 432 10.22 8.30 7.26
N ALA A 433 10.06 7.11 7.83
CA ALA A 433 9.47 6.95 9.16
C ALA A 433 10.34 7.60 10.24
N LEU A 434 11.66 7.41 10.19
CA LEU A 434 12.62 8.05 11.08
C LEU A 434 12.53 9.58 11.02
N ILE A 435 12.57 10.16 9.81
CA ILE A 435 12.44 11.61 9.58
C ILE A 435 11.17 12.17 10.25
N LYS A 436 10.04 11.46 10.11
CA LYS A 436 8.76 11.87 10.70
C LYS A 436 8.76 11.78 12.23
N GLU A 437 9.28 10.69 12.78
CA GLU A 437 9.36 10.47 14.23
C GLU A 437 10.28 11.52 14.90
N LEU A 438 11.42 11.80 14.27
CA LEU A 438 12.37 12.84 14.70
C LEU A 438 11.88 14.26 14.41
N GLY A 439 10.82 14.43 13.61
CA GLY A 439 10.29 15.76 13.27
C GLY A 439 11.28 16.60 12.48
N ILE A 440 12.15 15.97 11.70
CA ILE A 440 13.16 16.66 10.89
C ILE A 440 12.44 17.43 9.79
N THR A 441 12.59 18.74 9.79
CA THR A 441 12.02 19.63 8.77
C THR A 441 13.05 20.16 7.80
N ASP A 442 14.32 20.26 8.23
CA ASP A 442 15.42 20.74 7.40
C ASP A 442 15.61 19.85 6.17
N LYS A 443 15.82 20.49 5.01
CA LYS A 443 15.93 19.77 3.74
C LYS A 443 17.27 19.05 3.62
N ASN A 444 18.36 19.68 4.04
CA ASN A 444 19.69 19.10 3.90
C ASN A 444 19.84 17.86 4.79
N GLN A 445 19.27 17.88 5.99
CA GLN A 445 19.20 16.71 6.87
C GLN A 445 18.42 15.54 6.25
N LYS A 446 17.29 15.83 5.58
CA LYS A 446 16.50 14.79 4.89
C LYS A 446 17.26 14.18 3.73
N ASP A 447 17.80 15.03 2.87
CA ASP A 447 18.54 14.61 1.68
C ASP A 447 19.75 13.75 2.12
N TRP A 448 20.49 14.20 3.15
CA TRP A 448 21.60 13.41 3.71
C TRP A 448 21.16 12.06 4.28
N LEU A 449 20.05 11.99 5.03
CA LEU A 449 19.53 10.73 5.56
C LEU A 449 19.10 9.75 4.46
N TYR A 450 18.59 10.26 3.33
CA TYR A 450 18.27 9.41 2.19
C TYR A 450 19.52 8.87 1.48
N ASP A 451 20.58 9.67 1.41
CA ASP A 451 21.84 9.30 0.77
C ASP A 451 22.72 8.39 1.65
N ASN A 452 22.52 8.39 2.98
CA ASN A 452 23.33 7.67 3.97
C ASN A 452 22.49 6.66 4.76
N ILE A 453 21.91 5.68 4.03
CA ILE A 453 21.03 4.63 4.60
C ILE A 453 21.68 3.86 5.76
N PRO A 454 22.98 3.45 5.73
CA PRO A 454 23.61 2.76 6.84
C PRO A 454 23.56 3.57 8.15
N GLU A 455 23.96 4.85 8.09
CA GLU A 455 23.94 5.77 9.23
C GLU A 455 22.51 6.04 9.70
N ALA A 456 21.57 6.24 8.76
CA ALA A 456 20.15 6.37 9.08
C ALA A 456 19.60 5.11 9.78
N THR A 457 20.13 3.93 9.45
CA THR A 457 19.77 2.65 10.08
C THR A 457 20.31 2.56 11.50
N GLU A 458 21.53 3.00 11.77
CA GLU A 458 22.08 3.06 13.13
C GLU A 458 21.27 4.01 14.02
N ILE A 459 20.94 5.21 13.52
CA ILE A 459 20.06 6.16 14.21
C ILE A 459 18.70 5.50 14.48
N ARG A 460 18.15 4.78 13.50
CA ARG A 460 16.87 4.08 13.66
C ARG A 460 16.92 3.03 14.76
N ILE A 461 17.98 2.23 14.83
CA ILE A 461 18.18 1.22 15.88
C ILE A 461 18.19 1.91 17.26
N PHE A 462 18.93 3.01 17.40
CA PHE A 462 18.94 3.79 18.64
C PHE A 462 17.56 4.34 19.00
N VAL A 463 16.86 4.94 18.04
CA VAL A 463 15.51 5.50 18.25
C VAL A 463 14.52 4.42 18.66
N ASP A 464 14.53 3.27 18.01
CA ASP A 464 13.63 2.15 18.30
C ASP A 464 13.91 1.53 19.68
N ALA A 465 15.18 1.42 20.08
CA ALA A 465 15.59 0.94 21.40
C ALA A 465 15.13 1.86 22.55
N ASN A 466 14.91 3.15 22.27
CA ASN A 466 14.51 4.17 23.24
C ASN A 466 13.03 4.57 23.14
N LYS A 467 12.18 3.70 22.57
CA LYS A 467 10.72 3.90 22.56
C LYS A 467 10.08 3.47 23.87
N ILE A 468 9.26 4.36 24.45
CA ILE A 468 8.39 4.07 25.58
C ILE A 468 6.96 4.08 25.08
N ASN A 469 6.24 2.96 25.20
CA ASN A 469 4.89 2.78 24.66
C ASN A 469 4.76 3.10 23.16
N GLY A 470 5.80 2.79 22.38
CA GLY A 470 5.84 3.04 20.93
C GLY A 470 6.13 4.49 20.53
N ILE A 471 6.39 5.38 21.50
CA ILE A 471 6.73 6.79 21.28
C ILE A 471 8.20 7.00 21.63
N VAL A 472 8.93 7.70 20.75
CA VAL A 472 10.33 8.06 20.98
C VAL A 472 10.41 9.08 22.12
N SER A 473 11.27 8.85 23.11
CA SER A 473 11.42 9.79 24.22
C SER A 473 11.97 11.15 23.74
N PRO A 474 11.64 12.27 24.41
CA PRO A 474 12.17 13.59 24.06
C PRO A 474 13.71 13.65 24.03
N GLU A 475 14.35 12.96 24.96
CA GLU A 475 15.81 12.89 25.10
C GLU A 475 16.42 12.15 23.91
N ALA A 476 15.92 10.95 23.60
CA ALA A 476 16.38 10.16 22.44
C ALA A 476 16.15 10.90 21.12
N LYS A 477 15.03 11.64 21.01
CA LYS A 477 14.74 12.47 19.85
C LYS A 477 15.73 13.62 19.70
N SER A 478 16.06 14.31 20.80
CA SER A 478 17.03 15.41 20.82
C SER A 478 18.44 14.92 20.47
N PHE A 479 18.88 13.82 21.10
CA PHE A 479 20.16 13.17 20.78
C PHE A 479 20.25 12.78 19.31
N SER A 480 19.21 12.12 18.78
CA SER A 480 19.20 11.65 17.40
C SER A 480 19.24 12.82 16.40
N GLY A 481 18.57 13.94 16.71
CA GLY A 481 18.66 15.16 15.91
C GLY A 481 20.10 15.70 15.84
N LYS A 482 20.79 15.72 16.99
CA LYS A 482 22.21 16.13 17.07
C LYS A 482 23.15 15.14 16.40
N ALA A 483 22.87 13.84 16.49
CA ALA A 483 23.64 12.81 15.81
C ALA A 483 23.59 12.99 14.28
N VAL A 484 22.43 13.34 13.73
CA VAL A 484 22.30 13.67 12.29
C VAL A 484 23.19 14.86 11.93
N GLU A 485 23.13 15.95 12.68
CA GLU A 485 23.98 17.13 12.46
C GLU A 485 25.47 16.78 12.50
N ALA A 486 25.89 16.00 13.50
CA ALA A 486 27.27 15.60 13.67
C ALA A 486 27.78 14.73 12.53
N LEU A 487 27.03 13.70 12.14
CA LEU A 487 27.41 12.80 11.05
C LEU A 487 27.46 13.53 9.71
N MET A 488 26.55 14.48 9.46
CA MET A 488 26.59 15.36 8.30
C MET A 488 27.89 16.19 8.23
N ASN A 489 28.43 16.58 9.38
CA ASN A 489 29.65 17.37 9.49
C ASN A 489 30.93 16.51 9.55
N GLY A 490 30.82 15.18 9.38
CA GLY A 490 31.95 14.25 9.46
C GLY A 490 32.40 13.92 10.89
N GLY A 491 31.56 14.23 11.88
CA GLY A 491 31.73 13.83 13.27
C GLY A 491 31.48 12.33 13.49
N GLU A 492 31.80 11.87 14.70
CA GLU A 492 31.54 10.50 15.14
C GLU A 492 30.41 10.48 16.17
N VAL A 493 29.58 9.44 16.11
CA VAL A 493 28.52 9.20 17.09
C VAL A 493 28.71 7.80 17.66
N ASP A 494 28.80 7.71 18.98
CA ASP A 494 28.76 6.45 19.70
C ASP A 494 27.36 6.29 20.31
N PHE A 495 26.47 5.56 19.63
CA PHE A 495 25.07 5.41 20.05
C PHE A 495 24.92 4.59 21.33
N GLU A 496 25.84 3.67 21.62
CA GLU A 496 25.82 2.86 22.85
C GLU A 496 26.20 3.72 24.05
N LYS A 497 27.25 4.54 23.91
CA LYS A 497 27.73 5.42 24.98
C LYS A 497 27.03 6.78 25.01
N ARG A 498 26.24 7.08 23.99
CA ARG A 498 25.52 8.33 23.76
C ARG A 498 26.44 9.56 23.77
N ILE A 499 27.57 9.45 23.06
CA ILE A 499 28.56 10.51 22.91
C ILE A 499 28.64 10.94 21.45
N ILE A 500 28.55 12.24 21.21
CA ILE A 500 28.75 12.88 19.91
C ILE A 500 30.07 13.64 19.93
N ASN A 501 30.94 13.38 18.96
CA ASN A 501 32.24 14.03 18.83
C ASN A 501 32.43 14.57 17.41
N GLU A 502 32.23 15.88 17.23
CA GLU A 502 32.43 16.57 15.95
C GLU A 502 33.87 17.06 15.74
N LEU A 503 34.81 16.71 16.63
CA LEU A 503 36.21 17.04 16.43
C LEU A 503 36.76 16.33 15.19
N ILE A 504 37.53 17.04 14.39
CA ILE A 504 38.18 16.53 13.18
C ILE A 504 39.72 16.72 13.24
N GLY A 505 40.44 16.03 12.35
CA GLY A 505 41.90 16.15 12.20
C GLY A 505 42.68 15.99 13.51
N THR A 506 43.64 16.90 13.75
CA THR A 506 44.50 16.88 14.94
C THR A 506 43.69 16.96 16.25
N ALA A 507 42.57 17.69 16.29
CA ALA A 507 41.76 17.81 17.52
C ALA A 507 41.14 16.47 17.92
N LYS A 508 40.60 15.73 16.94
CA LYS A 508 40.09 14.37 17.13
C LYS A 508 41.17 13.42 17.64
N CYS A 509 42.36 13.55 17.07
CA CYS A 509 43.52 12.75 17.45
C CYS A 509 43.94 13.00 18.91
N ILE A 510 43.95 14.26 19.34
CA ILE A 510 44.21 14.64 20.74
C ILE A 510 43.14 14.02 21.64
N PHE A 511 41.85 14.18 21.32
CA PHE A 511 40.76 13.58 22.10
C PHE A 511 40.90 12.07 22.25
N LYS A 512 41.30 11.36 21.18
CA LYS A 512 41.58 9.92 21.24
C LYS A 512 42.70 9.56 22.22
N LYS A 513 43.72 10.41 22.36
CA LYS A 513 44.80 10.23 23.36
C LYS A 513 44.30 10.47 24.78
N LEU A 514 43.35 11.39 24.98
CA LEU A 514 42.72 11.60 26.29
C LEU A 514 42.03 10.35 26.83
N LYS A 515 41.43 9.52 25.96
CA LYS A 515 40.72 8.29 26.36
C LYS A 515 41.58 7.30 27.15
N ALA A 516 42.91 7.39 27.08
CA ALA A 516 43.83 6.54 27.81
C ALA A 516 44.20 7.07 29.22
N LEU A 517 43.79 8.30 29.56
CA LEU A 517 44.18 8.97 30.80
C LEU A 517 43.20 8.67 31.94
N ASP A 518 43.72 8.56 33.16
CA ASP A 518 42.90 8.34 34.36
C ASP A 518 41.92 9.49 34.61
N LEU A 519 42.32 10.74 34.32
CA LEU A 519 41.42 11.88 34.47
C LEU A 519 40.22 11.80 33.52
N TYR A 520 40.42 11.32 32.28
CA TYR A 520 39.31 11.08 31.35
C TYR A 520 38.33 10.05 31.92
N ASN A 521 38.84 8.98 32.55
CA ASN A 521 38.00 7.96 33.19
C ASN A 521 37.14 8.57 34.32
N GLY A 522 37.66 9.54 35.06
CA GLY A 522 36.94 10.24 36.13
C GLY A 522 36.02 11.37 35.69
N THR A 523 36.05 11.78 34.42
CA THR A 523 35.30 12.95 33.92
C THR A 523 34.47 12.59 32.69
N ILE A 524 35.03 12.71 31.49
CA ILE A 524 34.33 12.52 30.22
C ILE A 524 33.78 11.09 30.08
N LYS A 525 34.50 10.08 30.57
CA LYS A 525 34.02 8.69 30.53
C LYS A 525 32.79 8.46 31.39
N GLN A 526 32.52 9.31 32.38
CA GLN A 526 31.34 9.17 33.24
C GLN A 526 30.02 9.40 32.49
N PHE A 527 30.08 9.81 31.23
CA PHE A 527 28.93 9.88 30.33
C PHE A 527 28.66 8.54 29.62
N GLU A 528 29.66 7.65 29.52
CA GLU A 528 29.47 6.30 28.99
C GLU A 528 28.54 5.52 29.94
N ASN A 529 27.34 5.13 29.45
CA ASN A 529 26.27 4.48 30.23
C ASN A 529 25.55 5.37 31.26
N SER A 530 25.58 6.70 31.07
CA SER A 530 24.80 7.61 31.90
C SER A 530 23.43 7.90 31.29
N ALA A 531 22.53 8.53 32.08
CA ALA A 531 21.27 9.06 31.55
C ALA A 531 21.46 10.33 30.70
N TYR A 532 22.70 10.83 30.61
CA TYR A 532 23.06 12.06 29.91
C TYR A 532 23.92 11.79 28.69
N ASP A 533 23.73 12.64 27.70
CA ASP A 533 24.44 12.66 26.44
C ASP A 533 25.52 13.74 26.50
N LEU A 534 26.71 13.42 26.01
CA LEU A 534 27.79 14.39 25.87
C LEU A 534 28.00 14.72 24.40
N ILE A 535 27.98 16.01 24.08
CA ILE A 535 28.21 16.52 22.73
C ILE A 535 29.46 17.39 22.73
N ILE A 536 30.42 17.12 21.85
CA ILE A 536 31.63 17.91 21.68
C ILE A 536 31.63 18.51 20.27
N THR A 537 31.49 19.84 20.18
CA THR A 537 31.27 20.57 18.92
C THR A 537 32.23 21.74 18.75
N TYR A 538 32.36 22.23 17.52
CA TYR A 538 33.00 23.53 17.27
C TYR A 538 31.99 24.67 17.46
N GLY A 539 32.38 25.70 18.20
CA GLY A 539 31.50 26.82 18.47
C GLY A 539 32.19 27.99 19.18
N ALA A 540 31.52 29.15 19.13
CA ALA A 540 32.00 30.34 19.83
C ALA A 540 31.79 30.19 21.34
N CYS A 541 32.83 30.52 22.10
CA CYS A 541 32.78 30.67 23.55
C CYS A 541 32.95 32.14 23.93
N ASN A 542 32.12 32.63 24.86
CA ASN A 542 32.17 34.02 25.30
C ASN A 542 33.44 34.36 26.10
N SER A 543 34.12 33.35 26.62
CA SER A 543 35.32 33.48 27.43
C SER A 543 36.20 32.24 27.31
N GLY A 544 37.22 32.27 26.45
CA GLY A 544 38.21 31.20 26.33
C GLY A 544 38.14 30.40 25.02
N GLU A 545 38.99 29.38 24.94
CA GLU A 545 39.14 28.51 23.77
C GLU A 545 38.14 27.35 23.73
N ALA A 546 37.59 27.02 24.89
CA ALA A 546 36.56 26.03 25.06
C ALA A 546 35.60 26.48 26.18
N CYS A 547 34.40 25.92 26.19
CA CYS A 547 33.40 26.19 27.22
C CYS A 547 32.38 25.06 27.26
N THR A 548 31.89 24.75 28.46
CA THR A 548 30.84 23.76 28.68
C THR A 548 29.50 24.45 28.93
N ASN A 549 28.46 23.94 28.29
CA ASN A 549 27.11 24.46 28.35
C ASN A 549 26.13 23.39 28.87
N ASP A 550 25.27 23.78 29.81
CA ASP A 550 24.21 22.98 30.42
C ASP A 550 22.79 23.46 30.04
N ASP A 551 22.63 24.37 29.07
CA ASP A 551 21.33 24.89 28.62
C ASP A 551 20.29 23.80 28.26
N PHE A 552 20.75 22.59 27.88
CA PHE A 552 19.90 21.46 27.49
C PHE A 552 19.92 20.30 28.50
N ILE A 553 20.37 20.54 29.73
CA ILE A 553 20.55 19.49 30.74
C ILE A 553 19.23 18.83 31.17
N ASP A 554 18.11 19.55 31.07
CA ASP A 554 16.76 19.02 31.30
C ASP A 554 16.36 17.94 30.26
N LEU A 555 16.94 18.00 29.06
CA LEU A 555 16.82 16.98 28.02
C LEU A 555 17.91 15.91 28.14
N GLY A 556 18.73 15.97 29.19
CA GLY A 556 19.86 15.09 29.42
C GLY A 556 21.09 15.43 28.57
N ILE A 557 21.19 16.60 27.94
CA ILE A 557 22.31 16.92 27.05
C ILE A 557 23.25 17.93 27.71
N ILE A 558 24.56 17.65 27.66
CA ILE A 558 25.63 18.58 28.03
C ILE A 558 26.56 18.77 26.83
N GLU A 559 26.90 20.01 26.52
CA GLU A 559 27.68 20.36 25.33
C GLU A 559 29.02 21.00 25.70
N ILE A 560 30.12 20.46 25.17
CA ILE A 560 31.44 21.09 25.21
C ILE A 560 31.68 21.74 23.84
N LYS A 561 31.80 23.06 23.82
CA LYS A 561 32.13 23.83 22.62
C LYS A 561 33.62 24.16 22.61
N VAL A 562 34.26 23.98 21.46
CA VAL A 562 35.65 24.40 21.24
C VAL A 562 35.74 25.41 20.08
N SER A 563 36.52 26.46 20.26
CA SER A 563 36.71 27.52 19.25
C SER A 563 37.74 27.15 18.17
N GLY A 564 38.43 26.01 18.31
CA GLY A 564 39.47 25.52 17.40
C GLY A 564 40.80 25.24 18.08
N LEU A 565 41.79 24.74 17.31
CA LEU A 565 43.18 24.58 17.76
C LEU A 565 43.93 25.91 17.66
N ASN A 566 43.63 26.86 18.55
CA ASN A 566 44.31 28.17 18.58
C ASN A 566 45.58 28.15 19.47
N ASN A 567 45.75 27.08 20.24
CA ASN A 567 46.86 26.83 21.15
C ASN A 567 47.70 25.61 20.74
N THR A 568 48.69 25.25 21.56
CA THR A 568 49.43 24.00 21.40
C THR A 568 48.55 22.77 21.67
N HIS A 569 48.92 21.61 21.15
CA HIS A 569 48.14 20.37 21.33
C HIS A 569 47.98 19.99 22.81
N LEU A 570 49.01 20.21 23.63
CA LEU A 570 48.91 20.03 25.09
C LEU A 570 48.00 21.07 25.76
N GLY A 571 47.98 22.32 25.28
CA GLY A 571 47.04 23.34 25.75
C GLY A 571 45.60 22.97 25.43
N PHE A 572 45.34 22.52 24.19
CA PHE A 572 44.03 22.05 23.78
C PHE A 572 43.57 20.80 24.55
N ALA A 573 44.48 19.86 24.81
CA ALA A 573 44.22 18.71 25.68
C ALA A 573 43.82 19.14 27.10
N ALA A 574 44.50 20.15 27.66
CA ALA A 574 44.17 20.68 28.98
C ALA A 574 42.79 21.35 28.99
N ALA A 575 42.47 22.14 27.97
CA ALA A 575 41.16 22.76 27.82
C ALA A 575 40.03 21.72 27.72
N LEU A 576 40.20 20.66 26.91
CA LEU A 576 39.19 19.59 26.82
C LEU A 576 38.99 18.84 28.16
N LEU A 577 40.06 18.58 28.91
CA LEU A 577 39.96 17.97 30.24
C LEU A 577 39.27 18.92 31.24
N HIS A 578 39.59 20.21 31.18
CA HIS A 578 38.96 21.27 31.97
C HIS A 578 37.45 21.31 31.74
N GLU A 579 37.02 21.38 30.47
CA GLU A 579 35.61 21.36 30.10
C GLU A 579 34.94 20.02 30.43
N GLY A 580 35.65 18.91 30.28
CA GLY A 580 35.17 17.59 30.72
C GLY A 580 34.84 17.52 32.20
N ILE A 581 35.56 18.26 33.06
CA ILE A 581 35.27 18.38 34.48
C ILE A 581 34.01 19.23 34.69
N HIS A 582 33.88 20.38 34.01
CA HIS A 582 32.64 21.16 34.06
C HIS A 582 31.42 20.32 33.67
N ALA A 583 31.53 19.52 32.59
CA ALA A 583 30.45 18.66 32.14
C ALA A 583 30.04 17.65 33.22
N GLU A 584 31.02 16.98 33.84
CA GLU A 584 30.77 16.04 34.93
C GLU A 584 30.14 16.72 36.16
N LEU A 585 30.56 17.94 36.49
CA LEU A 585 29.98 18.74 37.57
C LEU A 585 28.53 19.12 37.30
N TYR A 586 28.21 19.60 36.09
CA TYR A 586 26.83 19.92 35.70
C TYR A 586 25.92 18.70 35.81
N LYS A 587 26.37 17.55 35.27
CA LYS A 587 25.67 16.26 35.38
C LYS A 587 25.37 15.93 36.84
N TYR A 588 26.40 15.98 37.68
CA TYR A 588 26.32 15.64 39.09
C TYR A 588 25.36 16.53 39.89
N VAL A 589 25.40 17.85 39.65
CA VAL A 589 24.50 18.81 40.30
C VAL A 589 23.04 18.56 39.88
N HIS A 590 22.80 18.29 38.60
CA HIS A 590 21.44 18.03 38.10
C HIS A 590 20.87 16.70 38.61
N GLU A 591 21.67 15.64 38.72
CA GLU A 591 21.26 14.38 39.37
C GLU A 591 20.85 14.58 40.84
N ARG A 592 21.51 15.49 41.56
CA ARG A 592 21.22 15.79 42.97
C ARG A 592 19.94 16.55 43.21
N ASN A 593 19.56 17.45 42.31
CA ASN A 593 18.25 18.11 42.36
C ASN A 593 17.07 17.10 42.26
N LYS A 594 17.36 15.82 41.95
CA LYS A 594 16.41 14.70 41.93
C LYS A 594 16.49 13.78 43.16
N GLY A 595 17.13 14.21 44.26
CA GLY A 595 17.04 13.55 45.57
C GLY A 595 18.29 12.77 46.03
N ILE A 596 19.48 13.08 45.51
CA ILE A 596 20.77 12.49 45.95
C ILE A 596 21.41 13.37 47.04
N ASP A 597 22.12 12.75 48.00
CA ASP A 597 22.73 13.44 49.15
C ASP A 597 23.73 14.51 48.72
N VAL A 598 23.46 15.75 49.14
CA VAL A 598 24.26 16.94 48.87
C VAL A 598 25.66 16.93 49.51
N ASN A 599 25.90 16.08 50.51
CA ASN A 599 27.16 16.03 51.26
C ASN A 599 28.28 15.25 50.56
N ASP A 600 27.96 14.47 49.54
CA ASP A 600 28.89 13.60 48.80
C ASP A 600 29.97 14.37 47.96
N ARG A 601 29.84 15.71 47.85
CA ARG A 601 30.88 16.65 47.38
C ARG A 601 30.97 17.87 48.28
N SER A 602 31.35 17.61 49.53
CA SER A 602 31.50 18.62 50.59
C SER A 602 32.26 19.88 50.17
N ASN A 603 33.28 19.77 49.30
CA ASN A 603 34.07 20.91 48.82
C ASN A 603 33.28 21.87 47.90
N LEU A 604 32.47 21.35 46.97
CA LEU A 604 31.62 22.20 46.11
C LEU A 604 30.60 22.96 46.96
N MET A 605 29.99 22.26 47.93
CA MET A 605 29.01 22.85 48.85
C MET A 605 29.63 23.87 49.81
N TYR A 606 30.84 23.60 50.30
CA TYR A 606 31.63 24.54 51.09
C TYR A 606 31.82 25.87 50.33
N HIS A 607 32.30 25.81 49.08
CA HIS A 607 32.50 27.00 48.26
C HIS A 607 31.19 27.73 47.97
N TYR A 608 30.11 27.01 47.68
CA TYR A 608 28.79 27.60 47.50
C TYR A 608 28.37 28.44 48.72
N PHE A 609 28.43 27.88 49.93
CA PHE A 609 28.05 28.62 51.14
C PHE A 609 29.01 29.76 51.48
N GLN A 610 30.30 29.62 51.17
CA GLN A 610 31.28 30.69 51.41
C GLN A 610 31.11 31.88 50.49
N LEU A 611 30.68 31.65 49.24
CA LEU A 611 30.57 32.69 48.20
C LEU A 611 29.15 33.25 48.07
N LYS A 612 28.13 32.53 48.55
CA LYS A 612 26.74 32.99 48.55
C LYS A 612 26.61 34.33 49.29
N GLY A 613 26.16 35.36 48.58
CA GLY A 613 26.03 36.73 49.09
C GLY A 613 27.32 37.58 49.03
N LYS A 614 28.46 37.00 48.63
CA LYS A 614 29.73 37.72 48.39
C LYS A 614 30.00 37.95 46.90
N VAL A 615 29.54 37.05 46.05
CA VAL A 615 29.66 37.12 44.58
C VAL A 615 28.31 37.47 43.99
N ASN A 616 28.31 38.19 42.85
CA ASN A 616 27.09 38.43 42.09
C ASN A 616 26.42 37.07 41.78
N PRO A 617 25.12 36.89 42.09
CA PRO A 617 24.42 35.63 41.85
C PRO A 617 24.58 35.08 40.42
N ARG A 618 24.71 35.97 39.42
CA ARG A 618 24.95 35.59 38.01
C ARG A 618 26.24 34.80 37.78
N PHE A 619 27.26 35.00 38.61
CA PHE A 619 28.57 34.36 38.46
C PHE A 619 28.86 33.35 39.57
N LEU A 620 27.91 33.12 40.49
CA LEU A 620 28.12 32.29 41.66
C LEU A 620 28.49 30.85 41.27
N ASP A 621 27.71 30.23 40.39
CA ASP A 621 27.91 28.83 40.00
C ASP A 621 29.25 28.63 39.30
N ALA A 622 29.57 29.47 38.32
CA ALA A 622 30.86 29.45 37.65
C ALA A 622 32.01 29.64 38.65
N THR A 623 31.91 30.61 39.58
CA THR A 623 32.97 30.84 40.58
C THR A 623 33.16 29.63 41.49
N VAL A 624 32.06 29.05 41.99
CA VAL A 624 32.08 27.86 42.85
C VAL A 624 32.71 26.66 42.14
N GLN A 625 32.36 26.43 40.87
CA GLN A 625 32.95 25.36 40.07
C GLN A 625 34.46 25.56 39.88
N HIS A 626 34.91 26.77 39.51
CA HIS A 626 36.33 27.03 39.32
C HIS A 626 37.13 26.92 40.64
N GLU A 627 36.60 27.33 41.79
CA GLU A 627 37.25 27.13 43.10
C GLU A 627 37.34 25.65 43.48
N HIS A 628 36.29 24.88 43.22
CA HIS A 628 36.33 23.43 43.39
C HIS A 628 37.38 22.77 42.48
N MET A 629 37.48 23.24 41.23
CA MET A 629 38.48 22.77 40.27
C MET A 629 39.90 23.15 40.67
N ALA A 630 40.10 24.35 41.21
CA ALA A 630 41.38 24.79 41.78
C ALA A 630 41.85 23.84 42.91
N ASP A 631 40.94 23.45 43.80
CA ASP A 631 41.24 22.58 44.94
C ASP A 631 41.47 21.10 44.55
N LYS A 632 40.73 20.59 43.57
CA LYS A 632 40.66 19.14 43.30
C LYS A 632 41.28 18.69 41.99
N TYR A 633 41.29 19.54 40.97
CA TYR A 633 41.57 19.11 39.60
C TYR A 633 42.84 19.73 38.99
N VAL A 634 43.44 20.75 39.59
CA VAL A 634 44.73 21.31 39.13
C VAL A 634 45.81 20.23 39.03
N ARG A 635 46.01 19.45 40.10
CA ARG A 635 47.02 18.38 40.10
C ARG A 635 46.68 17.27 39.11
N PRO A 636 45.45 16.70 39.09
CA PRO A 636 45.06 15.71 38.08
C PRO A 636 45.23 16.17 36.63
N ILE A 637 44.88 17.42 36.30
CA ILE A 637 45.09 17.97 34.95
C ILE A 637 46.59 18.01 34.65
N ALA A 638 47.41 18.54 35.55
CA ALA A 638 48.87 18.61 35.34
C ALA A 638 49.50 17.21 35.17
N GLU A 639 49.04 16.21 35.92
CA GLU A 639 49.48 14.82 35.80
C GLU A 639 49.07 14.22 34.44
N ALA A 640 47.84 14.48 33.99
CA ALA A 640 47.33 14.05 32.70
C ALA A 640 48.11 14.66 31.52
N ILE A 641 48.37 15.97 31.55
CA ILE A 641 49.17 16.65 30.51
C ILE A 641 50.63 16.16 30.52
N ARG A 642 51.20 15.94 31.71
CA ARG A 642 52.54 15.37 31.86
C ARG A 642 52.61 13.98 31.25
N GLU A 643 51.57 13.16 31.40
CA GLU A 643 51.51 11.83 30.81
C GLU A 643 51.46 11.87 29.28
N LEU A 644 50.64 12.74 28.68
CA LEU A 644 50.61 12.95 27.24
C LEU A 644 51.97 13.39 26.68
N ASP A 645 52.71 14.18 27.45
CA ASP A 645 54.04 14.65 27.11
C ASP A 645 55.16 13.65 27.43
N GLY A 646 54.83 12.41 27.83
CA GLY A 646 55.81 11.35 28.12
C GLY A 646 56.64 11.60 29.39
N LYS A 647 56.11 12.38 30.33
CA LYS A 647 56.71 12.66 31.66
C LYS A 647 58.10 13.31 31.61
N ARG A 648 58.41 14.07 30.55
CA ARG A 648 59.73 14.65 30.26
C ARG A 648 60.23 15.65 31.33
N TYR A 649 59.32 16.40 31.94
CA TYR A 649 59.65 17.37 32.98
C TYR A 649 59.00 17.00 34.34
N PRO A 650 59.46 17.61 35.46
CA PRO A 650 58.77 17.53 36.75
C PRO A 650 57.32 18.05 36.68
N LEU A 651 56.47 17.60 37.59
CA LEU A 651 55.03 17.91 37.56
C LEU A 651 54.74 19.41 37.62
N GLU A 652 55.55 20.17 38.36
CA GLU A 652 55.43 21.60 38.57
C GLU A 652 55.60 22.41 37.27
N TYR A 653 56.18 21.81 36.22
CA TYR A 653 56.26 22.43 34.90
C TYR A 653 54.91 22.42 34.18
N TYR A 654 54.04 21.46 34.50
CA TYR A 654 52.74 21.28 33.85
C TYR A 654 51.60 21.99 34.60
N TRP A 655 51.86 22.52 35.80
CA TRP A 655 50.87 23.26 36.59
C TRP A 655 50.29 24.46 35.84
N ALA A 656 51.09 25.12 34.98
CA ALA A 656 50.62 26.24 34.17
C ALA A 656 49.44 25.85 33.28
N PHE A 657 49.49 24.68 32.62
CA PHE A 657 48.38 24.18 31.78
C PHE A 657 47.11 23.92 32.59
N ALA A 658 47.26 23.40 33.81
CA ALA A 658 46.14 23.11 34.68
C ALA A 658 45.48 24.35 35.28
N TRP A 659 46.26 25.41 35.49
CA TRP A 659 45.79 26.68 36.01
C TRP A 659 45.20 27.60 34.93
N ASP A 660 45.38 27.30 33.65
CA ASP A 660 44.76 28.07 32.56
C ASP A 660 43.23 28.01 32.69
N GLY A 661 42.59 29.19 32.68
CA GLY A 661 41.17 29.35 33.00
C GLY A 661 40.86 29.52 34.51
N LEU A 662 41.70 28.98 35.41
CA LEU A 662 41.48 29.00 36.86
C LEU A 662 42.18 30.15 37.60
N ARG A 663 43.21 30.77 37.01
CA ARG A 663 44.01 31.82 37.67
C ARG A 663 43.18 32.95 38.29
N PRO A 664 42.12 33.48 37.64
CA PRO A 664 41.31 34.56 38.21
C PRO A 664 40.60 34.19 39.52
N TYR A 665 40.39 32.89 39.77
CA TYR A 665 39.60 32.38 40.89
C TYR A 665 40.50 31.93 42.05
N GLY A 666 41.62 31.26 41.78
CA GLY A 666 42.49 30.69 42.83
C GLY A 666 43.65 31.55 43.34
N LEU A 667 43.82 32.79 42.85
CA LEU A 667 45.03 33.61 43.03
C LEU A 667 45.44 33.90 44.49
N ASN A 668 44.52 33.79 45.45
CA ASN A 668 44.82 34.13 46.85
C ASN A 668 44.91 32.93 47.79
N LYS A 669 44.16 31.83 47.61
CA LYS A 669 44.17 30.63 48.48
C LYS A 669 43.44 29.43 47.82
N TYR A 670 44.15 28.37 47.44
CA TYR A 670 43.54 27.06 47.06
C TYR A 670 43.97 25.96 48.04
N LEU A 671 43.18 24.90 48.17
CA LEU A 671 43.47 23.76 49.05
C LEU A 671 44.44 22.78 48.38
N ASP A 672 45.56 22.49 49.05
CA ASP A 672 46.45 21.41 48.65
C ASP A 672 45.86 20.03 48.97
N SER A 673 46.59 18.96 48.59
CA SER A 673 46.19 17.58 48.89
C SER A 673 46.08 17.27 50.39
N ASN A 674 46.62 18.13 51.26
CA ASN A 674 46.56 18.00 52.72
C ASN A 674 45.48 18.91 53.35
N GLY A 675 44.72 19.65 52.52
CA GLY A 675 43.69 20.59 52.98
C GLY A 675 44.23 21.93 53.48
N ASN A 676 45.49 22.28 53.19
CA ASN A 676 46.07 23.56 53.55
C ASN A 676 45.85 24.60 52.45
N TYR A 677 45.53 25.83 52.84
CA TYR A 677 45.47 26.94 51.90
C TYR A 677 46.87 27.38 51.48
N ILE A 678 47.18 27.22 50.20
CA ILE A 678 48.45 27.65 49.60
C ILE A 678 48.18 28.82 48.63
N LYS A 679 49.10 29.79 48.61
CA LYS A 679 49.10 30.85 47.61
C LYS A 679 49.72 30.32 46.32
N LEU A 680 49.07 30.55 45.19
CA LEU A 680 49.63 30.21 43.88
C LEU A 680 50.94 30.99 43.65
N ASP A 681 52.05 30.27 43.53
CA ASP A 681 53.30 30.80 43.00
C ASP A 681 53.32 30.55 41.49
N ASP A 682 52.87 31.55 40.72
CA ASP A 682 52.86 31.51 39.26
C ASP A 682 54.20 31.94 38.64
N THR A 683 55.24 32.17 39.47
CA THR A 683 56.56 32.55 39.00
C THR A 683 57.10 31.50 38.05
N GLY A 684 57.38 31.92 36.80
CA GLY A 684 57.94 31.03 35.79
C GLY A 684 56.92 30.21 35.00
N PHE A 685 55.61 30.32 35.26
CA PHE A 685 54.58 29.50 34.59
C PHE A 685 54.63 29.64 33.08
N THR A 686 54.64 30.88 32.57
CA THR A 686 54.71 31.15 31.13
C THR A 686 56.00 30.60 30.51
N GLN A 687 57.14 30.74 31.19
CA GLN A 687 58.42 30.22 30.72
C GLN A 687 58.45 28.69 30.67
N LYS A 688 57.97 28.01 31.73
CA LYS A 688 57.86 26.54 31.81
C LYS A 688 56.92 26.00 30.74
N GLN A 689 55.76 26.63 30.58
CA GLN A 689 54.77 26.25 29.57
C GLN A 689 55.33 26.42 28.15
N THR A 690 56.04 27.52 27.88
CA THR A 690 56.69 27.80 26.58
C THR A 690 57.79 26.77 26.28
N LEU A 691 58.58 26.38 27.28
CA LEU A 691 59.62 25.35 27.15
C LEU A 691 59.03 23.98 26.83
N ILE A 692 58.00 23.56 27.56
CA ILE A 692 57.29 22.30 27.26
C ILE A 692 56.72 22.37 25.86
N ASN A 693 56.04 23.47 25.55
CA ASN A 693 55.33 23.62 24.30
C ASN A 693 56.25 23.56 23.07
N SER A 694 57.42 24.19 23.15
CA SER A 694 58.40 24.23 22.06
C SER A 694 59.19 22.93 21.88
N THR A 695 59.27 22.09 22.92
CA THR A 695 60.06 20.84 22.88
C THR A 695 59.22 19.58 22.80
N SER A 696 57.90 19.67 23.03
CA SER A 696 57.03 18.49 23.13
C SER A 696 56.89 17.74 21.81
N PRO A 697 57.13 16.41 21.79
CA PRO A 697 56.79 15.60 20.63
C PRO A 697 55.28 15.57 20.37
N PHE A 698 54.45 15.79 21.40
CA PHE A 698 52.99 15.88 21.29
C PHE A 698 52.54 17.13 20.50
N ASN A 699 53.32 18.21 20.56
CA ASN A 699 53.10 19.43 19.78
C ASN A 699 53.84 19.43 18.42
N SER A 700 54.44 18.31 18.01
CA SER A 700 55.30 18.27 16.83
C SER A 700 54.52 18.01 15.55
N LYS A 701 55.08 18.42 14.40
CA LYS A 701 54.59 18.03 13.07
C LYS A 701 54.57 16.51 12.85
N ILE A 702 55.33 15.74 13.64
CA ILE A 702 55.31 14.27 13.57
C ILE A 702 54.00 13.75 14.17
N PHE A 703 53.50 14.36 15.24
CA PHE A 703 52.18 14.04 15.79
C PHE A 703 51.10 14.29 14.73
N ASP A 704 51.10 15.46 14.08
CA ASP A 704 50.14 15.78 13.01
C ASP A 704 50.16 14.77 11.87
N LYS A 705 51.35 14.33 11.44
CA LYS A 705 51.48 13.32 10.38
C LYS A 705 50.91 11.96 10.77
N ASN A 706 50.98 11.60 12.05
CA ASN A 706 50.47 10.32 12.56
C ASN A 706 48.96 10.36 12.84
N CYS A 707 48.32 11.53 12.68
CA CYS A 707 46.88 11.73 12.87
C CYS A 707 46.06 11.67 11.58
N ASN A 708 46.72 11.68 10.40
CA ASN A 708 46.08 11.61 9.08
C ASN A 708 46.12 10.21 8.48
#